data_AF-A0A2N2THQ9-F1
#
_entry.id   AF-A0A2N2THQ9-F1
#
_cell.length_a   1.000
_cell.length_b   1.000
_cell.length_c   1.000
_cell.angle_alpha   90.00
_cell.angle_beta   90.00
_cell.angle_gamma   90.00
#
_symmetry.space_group_name_H-M   'P 1'
#
loop_
_entity.id
_entity.type
_entity.pdbx_description
1 polymer ?
#
loop_
_entity_poly.entity_id
_entity_poly.type
_entity_poly.pdbx_seq_one_letter_code
_entity_poly.pdbx_strand_id
1 'polypeptide(L)'
;MLEWFGIGTRGSEGNMTCGDKATSCRQIVVWLLALWMASLCLMAGAQEPADRDGLREVRLANDAFRRDPTLPAWSKLAPAPSPQLTGVGTQILLAETQAQVAATPAWIVHRVAQVHDARELSRLGQVMLQFNPSFQRLAVHRLAILRGDQTIDHTASAPVRFLQRETQLESGVYSGTITASLLLPDVRVGDALQLIFSVEGTNPILGDRYSDLFGWDDALPIAHRRITVMAPVDRRLRWQWVGDAPASHTPSPIETIEHGQMRWTFESHQLPPAIQEPQLASHTRPFRTLQISEYSDWNEVASWAAELFATESPLPKELASLVESWRALPDDSAKASEALQWVQQSIRYHSISLGENTHRPQPPSAVFQQRYGDCKDKSLLLVTLLRALGIEADPVLVSLRHRKAVSGWLPAPDLFDHAVVRVRLGSQAYFVDPTRLGQVGPLERMGQSLEEAEVLVVQGRDAGPATVLTPQRHQVFLSDLKERFLLESFEAPGRLEVTRAFHGLGAESIRLRLMDLAPERRREWVMQDYERRYPGIALEGDPQFRDQVELNRIEMVMSFRVPNLAQSMERGDWVMRYSPTTLVGSLALPDRLTRTLPLGMSHYPMTLHYEASMRWPDTVSIVSNPSTRLVENPAFVGRVENTALGNESRTRVRLEVLRPEVNARDLPTLAEDVRRFDREVEGTFWVNKSHIKLAQVGGHGSEDFRERYLRQMREMVEVTSKTIEGGSLSEQDLVEALCMRSAALHDLGEDARGFIDSDAAVRRAPQSAEAWSCRASSQFRQGRFTAAVSDHSKAMVLGHPRGDGLYWRAIARYYAGQVAQAASEFKQAVEASTDESERAYAQLWWFWTTQQAGLPIPDVLQKIAAERRDDLWPAPALALLAGMMSQDELLEQARARGGDAGELGLAEAWFYIGQWHKAQGRPDDALMAFRKTVALNATMYLEHMAAQFELSR
;
A
#
# COMPACT_ATOMS: atom_id res chain seq x y z
N MET A 1 -5.45 26.64 6.64
CA MET A 1 -5.82 26.18 8.00
C MET A 1 -6.83 27.21 8.52
N LEU A 2 -8.02 26.73 8.91
CA LEU A 2 -9.26 27.46 9.28
C LEU A 2 -10.12 28.00 8.12
N GLU A 3 -10.93 27.10 7.53
CA GLU A 3 -12.28 27.40 7.04
C GLU A 3 -12.96 26.07 6.67
N TRP A 4 -13.52 25.36 7.67
CA TRP A 4 -14.27 24.12 7.44
C TRP A 4 -15.25 23.89 8.60
N PHE A 5 -16.27 24.75 8.75
CA PHE A 5 -17.50 24.41 9.47
C PHE A 5 -18.67 25.22 8.92
N GLY A 6 -19.31 24.68 7.88
CA GLY A 6 -20.63 25.11 7.41
C GLY A 6 -21.67 24.07 7.82
N ILE A 7 -22.36 24.30 8.94
CA ILE A 7 -23.54 23.54 9.35
C ILE A 7 -24.77 24.35 8.97
N GLY A 8 -25.60 23.77 8.09
CA GLY A 8 -26.85 24.34 7.65
C GLY A 8 -27.93 24.28 8.73
N THR A 9 -28.64 25.39 8.91
CA THR A 9 -29.83 25.48 9.76
C THR A 9 -31.09 25.46 8.89
N ARG A 10 -31.90 24.41 9.03
CA ARG A 10 -33.33 24.45 8.68
C ARG A 10 -34.09 25.07 9.86
N GLY A 11 -34.96 26.02 9.54
CA GLY A 11 -35.67 26.83 10.52
C GLY A 11 -36.85 26.13 11.20
N SER A 12 -37.22 26.70 12.33
CA SER A 12 -38.60 26.76 12.81
C SER A 12 -38.78 28.05 13.60
N GLU A 13 -39.78 28.81 13.21
CA GLU A 13 -40.20 30.11 13.73
C GLU A 13 -40.67 30.04 15.19
N GLY A 14 -40.51 31.16 15.92
CA GLY A 14 -41.10 31.33 17.25
C GLY A 14 -40.85 32.72 17.82
N ASN A 15 -41.88 33.57 17.74
CA ASN A 15 -41.90 35.01 18.02
C ASN A 15 -41.60 35.44 19.47
N MET A 16 -41.02 36.65 19.53
CA MET A 16 -40.97 37.68 20.58
C MET A 16 -42.01 37.63 21.71
N THR A 17 -41.59 38.03 22.93
CA THR A 17 -42.16 39.20 23.64
C THR A 17 -41.13 39.85 24.59
N CYS A 18 -41.24 41.16 24.72
CA CYS A 18 -40.34 42.10 25.37
C CYS A 18 -40.77 42.41 26.83
N GLY A 19 -39.84 42.83 27.70
CA GLY A 19 -40.17 43.27 29.06
C GLY A 19 -38.99 43.87 29.85
N ASP A 20 -38.75 45.16 29.62
CA ASP A 20 -38.01 46.18 30.37
C ASP A 20 -37.26 45.83 31.69
N LYS A 21 -35.95 46.15 31.70
CA LYS A 21 -35.27 46.97 32.72
C LYS A 21 -33.85 47.35 32.25
N ALA A 22 -33.78 48.39 31.43
CA ALA A 22 -32.55 48.96 30.92
C ALA A 22 -32.08 50.13 31.80
N THR A 23 -31.19 49.91 32.78
CA THR A 23 -30.28 50.97 33.31
C THR A 23 -29.14 50.49 34.22
N SER A 24 -28.68 49.23 34.14
CA SER A 24 -27.53 48.78 34.96
C SER A 24 -26.43 47.98 34.22
N CYS A 25 -26.60 47.69 32.92
CA CYS A 25 -25.62 46.88 32.17
C CYS A 25 -24.55 47.69 31.41
N ARG A 26 -24.67 49.02 31.33
CA ARG A 26 -23.74 49.84 30.51
C ARG A 26 -22.44 50.25 31.22
N GLN A 27 -22.37 50.19 32.55
CA GLN A 27 -21.16 50.55 33.29
C GLN A 27 -20.21 49.38 33.55
N ILE A 28 -20.69 48.14 33.62
CA ILE A 28 -19.83 46.96 33.86
C ILE A 28 -19.05 46.56 32.60
N VAL A 29 -19.62 46.75 31.41
CA VAL A 29 -18.95 46.42 30.13
C VAL A 29 -17.81 47.39 29.80
N VAL A 30 -17.92 48.66 30.20
CA VAL A 30 -16.87 49.67 29.96
C VAL A 30 -15.64 49.44 30.86
N TRP A 31 -15.85 48.98 32.10
CA TRP A 31 -14.74 48.66 33.01
C TRP A 31 -14.00 47.36 32.65
N LEU A 32 -14.70 46.35 32.12
CA LEU A 32 -14.07 45.11 31.65
C LEU A 32 -13.27 45.31 30.36
N LEU A 33 -13.71 46.21 29.46
CA LEU A 33 -12.97 46.56 28.24
C LEU A 33 -11.69 47.38 28.52
N ALA A 34 -11.70 48.24 29.56
CA ALA A 34 -10.53 49.01 29.95
C ALA A 34 -9.44 48.15 30.62
N LEU A 35 -9.83 47.16 31.43
CA LEU A 35 -8.91 46.19 32.04
C LEU A 35 -8.32 45.21 31.01
N TRP A 36 -9.05 44.91 29.93
CA TRP A 36 -8.53 44.10 28.83
C TRP A 36 -7.51 44.88 27.96
N MET A 37 -7.77 46.16 27.66
CA MET A 37 -6.82 47.00 26.89
C MET A 37 -5.54 47.36 27.66
N ALA A 38 -5.61 47.52 28.98
CA ALA A 38 -4.42 47.77 29.80
C ALA A 38 -3.49 46.54 29.92
N SER A 39 -4.06 45.32 29.83
CA SER A 39 -3.29 44.07 29.85
C SER A 39 -2.58 43.78 28.52
N LEU A 40 -3.04 44.38 27.41
CA LEU A 40 -2.43 44.29 26.08
C LEU A 40 -1.22 45.24 25.89
N CYS A 41 -1.04 46.24 26.75
CA CYS A 41 0.08 47.20 26.64
C CYS A 41 1.31 46.88 27.50
N LEU A 42 1.27 45.84 28.34
CA LEU A 42 2.38 45.44 29.23
C LEU A 42 3.17 44.20 28.75
N MET A 43 2.86 43.68 27.56
CA MET A 43 3.61 42.60 26.89
C MET A 43 4.29 43.09 25.59
N ALA A 44 4.61 44.38 25.52
CA ALA A 44 5.47 44.95 24.47
C ALA A 44 6.91 45.07 24.99
N GLY A 45 7.47 43.94 25.44
CA GLY A 45 8.92 43.78 25.53
C GLY A 45 9.41 43.33 24.15
N ALA A 46 10.25 44.15 23.51
CA ALA A 46 10.82 43.88 22.20
C ALA A 46 11.59 42.54 22.20
N GLN A 47 10.96 41.51 21.63
CA GLN A 47 11.63 40.31 21.19
C GLN A 47 11.61 40.39 19.67
N GLU A 48 12.80 40.55 19.07
CA GLU A 48 12.95 40.45 17.61
C GLU A 48 12.25 39.16 17.14
N PRO A 49 11.41 39.23 16.09
CA PRO A 49 10.74 38.04 15.60
C PRO A 49 11.81 37.07 15.11
N ALA A 50 11.91 35.93 15.78
CA ALA A 50 12.73 34.82 15.33
C ALA A 50 12.26 34.39 13.93
N ASP A 51 13.20 34.44 12.99
CA ASP A 51 13.12 34.07 11.59
C ASP A 51 12.49 32.67 11.43
N ARG A 52 11.18 32.61 11.17
CA ARG A 52 10.38 31.37 11.15
C ARG A 52 9.89 30.94 9.76
N ASP A 53 10.28 31.65 8.70
CA ASP A 53 9.73 31.40 7.35
C ASP A 53 10.77 30.93 6.30
N GLY A 54 12.04 30.73 6.66
CA GLY A 54 13.07 30.25 5.71
C GLY A 54 13.25 31.15 4.47
N LEU A 55 12.72 32.38 4.51
CA LEU A 55 12.71 33.36 3.44
C LEU A 55 13.79 34.39 3.72
N ARG A 56 15.00 34.15 3.21
CA ARG A 56 16.05 35.15 3.25
C ARG A 56 16.03 35.99 1.97
N GLU A 57 15.90 37.30 2.12
CA GLU A 57 16.16 38.22 1.03
C GLU A 57 17.67 38.28 0.76
N VAL A 58 18.07 38.07 -0.49
CA VAL A 58 19.50 37.96 -0.87
C VAL A 58 19.88 39.10 -1.80
N ARG A 59 21.07 39.67 -1.59
CA ARG A 59 21.68 40.59 -2.56
C ARG A 59 22.41 39.76 -3.62
N LEU A 60 21.98 39.85 -4.86
CA LEU A 60 22.65 39.23 -6.00
C LEU A 60 23.95 39.96 -6.35
N ALA A 61 24.88 39.24 -6.99
CA ALA A 61 25.94 39.89 -7.77
C ALA A 61 25.30 40.78 -8.86
N ASN A 62 25.94 41.90 -9.17
CA ASN A 62 25.35 42.97 -10.00
C ASN A 62 25.00 42.56 -11.45
N ASP A 63 25.42 41.38 -11.93
CA ASP A 63 25.20 40.90 -13.30
C ASP A 63 24.27 39.68 -13.43
N ALA A 64 23.90 39.02 -12.33
CA ALA A 64 23.09 37.79 -12.37
C ALA A 64 21.61 38.04 -12.71
N PHE A 65 21.11 39.23 -12.40
CA PHE A 65 19.78 39.70 -12.79
C PHE A 65 19.88 41.07 -13.44
N ARG A 66 19.20 41.27 -14.57
CA ARG A 66 19.08 42.58 -15.21
C ARG A 66 17.68 42.83 -15.76
N ARG A 67 17.34 44.11 -15.88
CA ARG A 67 16.22 44.60 -16.69
C ARG A 67 16.81 45.16 -17.97
N ASP A 68 16.49 44.55 -19.09
CA ASP A 68 17.03 44.95 -20.38
C ASP A 68 15.93 44.82 -21.43
N PRO A 69 15.33 45.93 -21.89
CA PRO A 69 14.25 45.87 -22.88
C PRO A 69 14.73 45.34 -24.24
N THR A 70 16.05 45.23 -24.46
CA THR A 70 16.63 44.68 -25.68
C THR A 70 16.43 43.17 -25.72
N LEU A 71 15.80 42.68 -26.79
CA LEU A 71 15.67 41.25 -27.02
C LEU A 71 17.01 40.67 -27.54
N PRO A 72 17.34 39.41 -27.22
CA PRO A 72 18.48 38.74 -27.82
C PRO A 72 18.38 38.72 -29.35
N ALA A 73 19.47 39.03 -30.05
CA ALA A 73 19.47 39.20 -31.51
C ALA A 73 19.06 37.93 -32.28
N TRP A 74 19.22 36.75 -31.66
CA TRP A 74 18.82 35.46 -32.23
C TRP A 74 17.31 35.20 -32.10
N SER A 75 16.61 35.92 -31.23
CA SER A 75 15.19 35.71 -30.95
C SER A 75 14.29 36.44 -31.97
N LYS A 76 13.19 35.79 -32.35
CA LYS A 76 12.15 36.36 -33.24
C LYS A 76 10.77 36.04 -32.65
N LEU A 77 10.39 36.76 -31.60
CA LEU A 77 9.16 36.51 -30.84
C LEU A 77 7.90 36.89 -31.65
N ALA A 78 6.81 36.17 -31.42
CA ALA A 78 5.49 36.51 -31.94
C ALA A 78 4.97 37.82 -31.30
N PRO A 79 4.14 38.60 -32.00
CA PRO A 79 3.50 39.76 -31.40
C PRO A 79 2.57 39.33 -30.26
N ALA A 80 2.46 40.16 -29.22
CA ALA A 80 1.52 39.91 -28.14
C ALA A 80 0.07 40.01 -28.66
N PRO A 81 -0.78 38.98 -28.42
CA PRO A 81 -2.19 39.07 -28.77
C PRO A 81 -2.91 40.11 -27.90
N SER A 82 -3.94 40.74 -28.46
CA SER A 82 -4.79 41.67 -27.71
C SER A 82 -5.63 40.93 -26.65
N PRO A 83 -5.86 41.52 -25.48
CA PRO A 83 -6.77 40.98 -24.47
C PRO A 83 -8.18 40.78 -25.05
N GLN A 84 -8.82 39.66 -24.72
CA GLN A 84 -10.19 39.38 -25.13
C GLN A 84 -11.18 40.02 -24.14
N LEU A 85 -12.28 40.61 -24.63
CA LEU A 85 -13.27 41.25 -23.74
C LEU A 85 -14.14 40.23 -22.99
N THR A 86 -14.26 39.02 -23.53
CA THR A 86 -15.11 37.94 -23.02
C THR A 86 -14.28 36.70 -22.81
N GLY A 87 -14.41 36.07 -21.65
CA GLY A 87 -13.73 34.82 -21.31
C GLY A 87 -14.18 34.31 -19.95
N VAL A 88 -13.75 33.10 -19.58
CA VAL A 88 -14.05 32.48 -18.28
C VAL A 88 -12.74 32.05 -17.62
N GLY A 89 -12.56 32.41 -16.35
CA GLY A 89 -11.37 32.05 -15.58
C GLY A 89 -10.09 32.67 -16.13
N THR A 90 -9.02 31.89 -16.13
CA THR A 90 -7.69 32.30 -16.61
C THR A 90 -7.35 31.58 -17.91
N GLN A 91 -6.89 32.32 -18.92
CA GLN A 91 -6.44 31.75 -20.20
C GLN A 91 -5.04 32.24 -20.54
N ILE A 92 -4.25 31.38 -21.18
CA ILE A 92 -2.96 31.75 -21.76
C ILE A 92 -3.21 32.10 -23.23
N LEU A 93 -3.10 33.38 -23.58
CA LEU A 93 -3.29 33.85 -24.95
C LEU A 93 -2.09 33.49 -25.83
N LEU A 94 -0.88 33.55 -25.26
CA LEU A 94 0.37 33.17 -25.91
C LEU A 94 1.29 32.49 -24.90
N ALA A 95 1.80 31.33 -25.26
CA ALA A 95 2.93 30.68 -24.60
C ALA A 95 4.00 30.38 -25.65
N GLU A 96 4.99 31.26 -25.76
CA GLU A 96 6.14 31.07 -26.63
C GLU A 96 7.41 30.82 -25.82
N THR A 97 8.18 29.83 -26.26
CA THR A 97 9.52 29.53 -25.73
C THR A 97 10.47 29.40 -26.91
N GLN A 98 11.58 30.13 -26.92
CA GLN A 98 12.64 29.93 -27.91
C GLN A 98 13.94 29.58 -27.19
N ALA A 99 14.61 28.52 -27.63
CA ALA A 99 15.89 28.06 -27.09
C ALA A 99 16.96 28.14 -28.18
N GLN A 100 18.12 28.67 -27.81
CA GLN A 100 19.32 28.67 -28.63
C GLN A 100 20.35 27.72 -28.02
N VAL A 101 20.68 26.69 -28.79
CA VAL A 101 21.73 25.71 -28.51
C VAL A 101 23.05 26.26 -29.06
N ALA A 102 23.81 26.92 -28.21
CA ALA A 102 25.10 27.53 -28.54
C ALA A 102 26.16 27.11 -27.50
N ALA A 103 27.37 27.68 -27.57
CA ALA A 103 28.41 27.48 -26.55
C ALA A 103 27.92 27.91 -25.16
N THR A 104 27.15 29.00 -25.09
CA THR A 104 26.34 29.36 -23.92
C THR A 104 24.88 29.21 -24.31
N PRO A 105 24.20 28.13 -23.90
CA PRO A 105 22.78 27.96 -24.18
C PRO A 105 21.98 29.09 -23.55
N ALA A 106 20.91 29.51 -24.23
CA ALA A 106 20.00 30.51 -23.70
C ALA A 106 18.58 30.20 -24.15
N TRP A 107 17.60 30.55 -23.32
CA TRP A 107 16.20 30.51 -23.72
C TRP A 107 15.50 31.81 -23.37
N ILE A 108 14.47 32.12 -24.13
CA ILE A 108 13.58 33.26 -23.93
C ILE A 108 12.14 32.76 -23.89
N VAL A 109 11.38 33.31 -22.96
CA VAL A 109 9.96 33.02 -22.77
C VAL A 109 9.19 34.29 -23.03
N HIS A 110 8.15 34.19 -23.86
CA HIS A 110 7.14 35.23 -24.05
C HIS A 110 5.77 34.65 -23.72
N ARG A 111 5.21 35.09 -22.60
CA ARG A 111 3.92 34.62 -22.09
C ARG A 111 2.93 35.78 -22.00
N VAL A 112 1.72 35.58 -22.51
CA VAL A 112 0.59 36.49 -22.32
C VAL A 112 -0.54 35.69 -21.67
N ALA A 113 -0.89 36.05 -20.43
CA ALA A 113 -1.95 35.39 -19.67
C ALA A 113 -3.01 36.42 -19.26
N GLN A 114 -4.29 36.08 -19.44
CA GLN A 114 -5.42 36.94 -19.14
C GLN A 114 -6.31 36.31 -18.07
N VAL A 115 -6.82 37.14 -17.16
CA VAL A 115 -7.74 36.71 -16.08
C VAL A 115 -9.07 37.41 -16.22
N HIS A 116 -10.15 36.64 -16.16
CA HIS A 116 -11.53 37.10 -16.16
C HIS A 116 -12.24 36.93 -14.80
N ASP A 117 -11.52 36.47 -13.76
CA ASP A 117 -12.07 36.21 -12.43
C ASP A 117 -11.25 36.93 -11.34
N ALA A 118 -11.93 37.66 -10.46
CA ALA A 118 -11.30 38.39 -9.36
C ALA A 118 -10.49 37.48 -8.41
N ARG A 119 -10.89 36.21 -8.25
CA ARG A 119 -10.21 35.23 -7.38
C ARG A 119 -8.79 34.89 -7.85
N GLU A 120 -8.54 35.01 -9.15
CA GLU A 120 -7.26 34.66 -9.79
C GLU A 120 -6.34 35.88 -9.99
N LEU A 121 -6.76 37.08 -9.59
CA LEU A 121 -5.96 38.31 -9.77
C LEU A 121 -4.66 38.28 -8.97
N SER A 122 -4.66 37.66 -7.79
CA SER A 122 -3.45 37.49 -6.97
C SER A 122 -2.36 36.73 -7.73
N ARG A 123 -2.75 35.76 -8.58
CA ARG A 123 -1.84 34.95 -9.39
C ARG A 123 -1.22 35.74 -10.55
N LEU A 124 -1.93 36.71 -11.13
CA LEU A 124 -1.37 37.64 -12.13
C LEU A 124 -0.51 38.74 -11.50
N GLY A 125 -0.90 39.20 -10.30
CA GLY A 125 -0.21 40.29 -9.59
C GLY A 125 1.21 39.95 -9.15
N GLN A 126 1.59 38.67 -9.12
CA GLN A 126 2.90 38.22 -8.67
C GLN A 126 3.58 37.32 -9.70
N VAL A 127 4.71 37.78 -10.23
CA VAL A 127 5.57 37.01 -11.15
C VAL A 127 6.75 36.44 -10.37
N MET A 128 6.92 35.12 -10.43
CA MET A 128 8.05 34.42 -9.83
C MET A 128 8.91 33.78 -10.92
N LEU A 129 10.17 34.21 -11.03
CA LEU A 129 11.14 33.66 -11.99
C LEU A 129 12.28 32.98 -11.23
N GLN A 130 12.55 31.72 -11.55
CA GLN A 130 13.60 30.93 -10.89
C GLN A 130 14.83 30.81 -11.79
N PHE A 131 16.01 30.94 -11.20
CA PHE A 131 17.30 30.71 -11.87
C PHE A 131 18.41 30.45 -10.84
N ASN A 132 19.52 29.83 -11.27
CA ASN A 132 20.70 29.64 -10.43
C ASN A 132 21.77 30.69 -10.78
N PRO A 133 22.02 31.70 -9.93
CA PRO A 133 22.92 32.80 -10.23
C PRO A 133 24.40 32.38 -10.38
N SER A 134 24.76 31.14 -10.02
CA SER A 134 26.14 30.65 -10.11
C SER A 134 26.56 30.37 -11.56
N PHE A 135 25.60 30.06 -12.44
CA PHE A 135 25.87 29.72 -13.83
C PHE A 135 24.77 30.20 -14.81
N GLN A 136 23.72 30.86 -14.31
CA GLN A 136 22.67 31.46 -15.11
C GLN A 136 22.57 32.96 -14.88
N ARG A 137 22.21 33.69 -15.94
CA ARG A 137 21.83 35.11 -15.89
C ARG A 137 20.39 35.27 -16.33
N LEU A 138 19.59 35.96 -15.53
CA LEU A 138 18.19 36.26 -15.81
C LEU A 138 18.04 37.71 -16.31
N ALA A 139 17.43 37.89 -17.48
CA ALA A 139 17.08 39.20 -18.01
C ALA A 139 15.56 39.33 -18.18
N VAL A 140 14.95 40.33 -17.56
CA VAL A 140 13.54 40.69 -17.82
C VAL A 140 13.50 41.75 -18.91
N HIS A 141 12.88 41.40 -20.05
CA HIS A 141 12.78 42.25 -21.23
C HIS A 141 11.48 43.03 -21.28
N ARG A 142 10.39 42.43 -20.79
CA ARG A 142 9.09 43.09 -20.73
C ARG A 142 8.24 42.52 -19.60
N LEU A 143 7.60 43.41 -18.86
CA LEU A 143 6.60 43.10 -17.84
C LEU A 143 5.53 44.17 -17.92
N ALA A 144 4.41 43.89 -18.59
CA ALA A 144 3.40 44.91 -18.88
C ALA A 144 1.98 44.37 -18.73
N ILE A 145 1.08 45.24 -18.27
CA ILE A 145 -0.37 45.00 -18.26
C ILE A 145 -0.94 45.51 -19.58
N LEU A 146 -1.68 44.64 -20.27
CA LEU A 146 -2.47 44.94 -21.45
C LEU A 146 -3.94 45.10 -21.03
N ARG A 147 -4.49 46.30 -21.17
CA ARG A 147 -5.84 46.68 -20.74
C ARG A 147 -6.57 47.37 -21.90
N GLY A 148 -7.38 46.62 -22.62
CA GLY A 148 -7.95 47.09 -23.90
C GLY A 148 -6.82 47.50 -24.85
N ASP A 149 -6.86 48.74 -25.34
CA ASP A 149 -5.83 49.31 -26.22
C ASP A 149 -4.63 49.91 -25.44
N GLN A 150 -4.70 49.95 -24.11
CA GLN A 150 -3.64 50.50 -23.27
C GLN A 150 -2.59 49.42 -22.91
N THR A 151 -1.32 49.77 -23.08
CA THR A 151 -0.19 49.01 -22.49
C THR A 151 0.41 49.80 -21.34
N ILE A 152 0.43 49.21 -20.14
CA ILE A 152 1.03 49.78 -18.94
C ILE A 152 2.31 49.01 -18.64
N ASP A 153 3.46 49.59 -18.97
CA ASP A 153 4.76 48.94 -18.82
C ASP A 153 5.32 49.10 -17.40
N HIS A 154 5.52 47.97 -16.73
CA HIS A 154 6.09 47.85 -15.40
C HIS A 154 7.50 47.27 -15.38
N THR A 155 8.14 47.09 -16.54
CA THR A 155 9.48 46.49 -16.65
C THR A 155 10.51 47.20 -15.77
N ALA A 156 10.51 48.54 -15.81
CA ALA A 156 11.43 49.36 -15.01
C ALA A 156 10.94 49.61 -13.58
N SER A 157 9.62 49.66 -13.36
CA SER A 157 9.01 50.16 -12.13
C SER A 157 8.55 49.09 -11.14
N ALA A 158 8.34 47.84 -11.59
CA ALA A 158 7.92 46.76 -10.70
C ALA A 158 8.97 46.52 -9.61
N PRO A 159 8.61 46.50 -8.31
CA PRO A 159 9.54 46.08 -7.27
C PRO A 159 9.93 44.62 -7.48
N VAL A 160 11.23 44.32 -7.40
CA VAL A 160 11.76 42.95 -7.42
C VAL A 160 12.34 42.63 -6.05
N ARG A 161 12.04 41.44 -5.55
CA ARG A 161 12.69 40.85 -4.37
C ARG A 161 13.34 39.54 -4.78
N PHE A 162 14.56 39.32 -4.32
CA PHE A 162 15.26 38.05 -4.54
C PHE A 162 15.10 37.20 -3.31
N LEU A 163 14.29 36.16 -3.48
CA LEU A 163 13.96 35.23 -2.42
C LEU A 163 14.77 33.97 -2.64
N GLN A 164 15.65 33.67 -1.69
CA GLN A 164 16.23 32.34 -1.61
C GLN A 164 15.26 31.47 -0.81
N ARG A 165 14.49 30.66 -1.53
CA ARG A 165 13.56 29.70 -0.96
C ARG A 165 14.21 28.33 -1.00
N GLU A 166 15.00 28.03 0.01
CA GLU A 166 15.47 26.66 0.24
C GLU A 166 14.30 25.87 0.83
N THR A 167 13.34 25.48 -0.01
CA THR A 167 12.10 24.78 0.40
C THR A 167 12.37 23.42 1.06
N GLN A 168 13.62 22.95 0.99
CA GLN A 168 14.11 21.71 1.58
C GLN A 168 15.26 21.95 2.57
N LEU A 169 15.42 23.18 3.10
CA LEU A 169 16.47 23.51 4.08
C LEU A 169 16.35 22.69 5.36
N GLU A 170 15.12 22.51 5.84
CA GLU A 170 14.76 21.65 6.98
C GLU A 170 15.21 20.19 6.74
N SER A 171 15.23 19.76 5.48
CA SER A 171 15.73 18.45 5.03
C SER A 171 17.23 18.47 4.68
N GLY A 172 17.92 19.57 4.99
CA GLY A 172 19.35 19.73 4.76
C GLY A 172 19.73 19.91 3.29
N VAL A 173 18.84 20.33 2.40
CA VAL A 173 19.12 20.56 0.98
C VAL A 173 19.27 22.05 0.68
N TYR A 174 20.36 22.39 0.01
CA TYR A 174 20.74 23.72 -0.43
C TYR A 174 21.00 23.69 -1.94
N SER A 175 20.06 24.23 -2.71
CA SER A 175 20.08 24.16 -4.18
C SER A 175 20.79 25.34 -4.84
N GLY A 176 20.91 26.47 -4.14
CA GLY A 176 21.41 27.72 -4.72
C GLY A 176 20.46 28.37 -5.72
N THR A 177 19.24 27.86 -5.89
CA THR A 177 18.22 28.46 -6.77
C THR A 177 17.62 29.70 -6.12
N ILE A 178 17.53 30.79 -6.87
CA ILE A 178 16.94 32.05 -6.41
C ILE A 178 15.66 32.33 -7.18
N THR A 179 14.65 32.83 -6.47
CA THR A 179 13.39 33.31 -7.05
C THR A 179 13.39 34.84 -7.11
N ALA A 180 13.37 35.41 -8.31
CA ALA A 180 13.04 36.81 -8.52
C ALA A 180 11.51 36.99 -8.47
N SER A 181 11.00 37.58 -7.38
CA SER A 181 9.58 37.89 -7.18
C SER A 181 9.31 39.33 -7.59
N LEU A 182 8.62 39.54 -8.70
CA LEU A 182 8.16 40.84 -9.16
C LEU A 182 6.68 41.02 -8.83
N LEU A 183 6.33 42.13 -8.18
CA LEU A 183 4.95 42.46 -7.80
C LEU A 183 4.41 43.56 -8.72
N LEU A 184 3.25 43.33 -9.32
CA LEU A 184 2.55 44.27 -10.18
C LEU A 184 1.47 45.02 -9.40
N PRO A 185 1.46 46.36 -9.39
CA PRO A 185 0.35 47.13 -8.86
C PRO A 185 -0.83 47.19 -9.85
N ASP A 186 -2.03 47.51 -9.35
CA ASP A 186 -3.22 47.82 -10.16
C ASP A 186 -3.62 46.75 -11.21
N VAL A 187 -3.49 45.46 -10.89
CA VAL A 187 -4.02 44.38 -11.73
C VAL A 187 -5.54 44.26 -11.52
N ARG A 188 -6.31 44.26 -12.62
CA ARG A 188 -7.78 44.23 -12.63
C ARG A 188 -8.32 43.07 -13.43
N VAL A 189 -9.58 42.71 -13.18
CA VAL A 189 -10.30 41.72 -14.00
C VAL A 189 -10.36 42.21 -15.44
N GLY A 190 -10.02 41.33 -16.39
CA GLY A 190 -9.94 41.62 -17.83
C GLY A 190 -8.54 41.99 -18.30
N ASP A 191 -7.61 42.32 -17.40
CA ASP A 191 -6.21 42.59 -17.77
C ASP A 191 -5.50 41.32 -18.26
N ALA A 192 -4.62 41.48 -19.25
CA ALA A 192 -3.65 40.47 -19.61
C ALA A 192 -2.24 40.89 -19.21
N LEU A 193 -1.47 40.00 -18.59
CA LEU A 193 -0.06 40.22 -18.29
C LEU A 193 0.80 39.69 -19.43
N GLN A 194 1.58 40.59 -20.03
CA GLN A 194 2.66 40.25 -20.94
C GLN A 194 3.98 40.18 -20.17
N LEU A 195 4.61 39.01 -20.22
CA LEU A 195 5.92 38.75 -19.64
C LEU A 195 6.88 38.26 -20.72
N ILE A 196 8.03 38.91 -20.84
CA ILE A 196 9.17 38.47 -21.65
C ILE A 196 10.42 38.46 -20.79
N PHE A 197 11.06 37.30 -20.68
CA PHE A 197 12.34 37.16 -19.98
C PHE A 197 13.22 36.11 -20.66
N SER A 198 14.54 36.25 -20.53
CA SER A 198 15.50 35.23 -20.96
C SER A 198 16.38 34.76 -19.81
N VAL A 199 16.82 33.52 -19.92
CA VAL A 199 17.85 32.94 -19.06
C VAL A 199 18.98 32.46 -19.96
N GLU A 200 20.19 32.91 -19.66
CA GLU A 200 21.41 32.55 -20.36
C GLU A 200 22.30 31.74 -19.43
N GLY A 201 22.82 30.61 -19.91
CA GLY A 201 23.72 29.72 -19.20
C GLY A 201 23.09 28.39 -18.81
N THR A 202 23.94 27.39 -18.64
CA THR A 202 23.60 26.05 -18.15
C THR A 202 24.63 25.61 -17.13
N ASN A 203 24.37 24.52 -16.41
CA ASN A 203 25.36 24.00 -15.47
C ASN A 203 26.58 23.48 -16.26
N PRO A 204 27.80 24.01 -16.02
CA PRO A 204 29.00 23.61 -16.78
C PRO A 204 29.35 22.13 -16.60
N ILE A 205 28.85 21.46 -15.56
CA ILE A 205 29.10 20.02 -15.32
C ILE A 205 28.50 19.12 -16.40
N LEU A 206 27.54 19.62 -17.19
CA LEU A 206 26.91 18.91 -18.30
C LEU A 206 27.78 18.89 -19.56
N GLY A 207 28.92 19.61 -19.56
CA GLY A 207 29.85 19.70 -20.68
C GLY A 207 29.26 20.42 -21.89
N ASP A 208 29.79 20.12 -23.08
CA ASP A 208 29.40 20.79 -24.33
C ASP A 208 28.07 20.28 -24.92
N ARG A 209 27.54 19.16 -24.40
CA ARG A 209 26.33 18.53 -24.92
C ARG A 209 25.07 19.15 -24.35
N TYR A 210 24.06 19.28 -25.20
CA TYR A 210 22.78 19.88 -24.85
C TYR A 210 21.69 18.83 -24.64
N SER A 211 20.96 18.94 -23.53
CA SER A 211 19.70 18.27 -23.29
C SER A 211 18.76 19.21 -22.53
N ASP A 212 17.46 19.15 -22.83
CA ASP A 212 16.45 19.99 -22.19
C ASP A 212 15.02 19.43 -22.37
N LEU A 213 14.11 19.91 -21.54
CA LEU A 213 12.70 19.52 -21.49
C LEU A 213 11.81 20.77 -21.52
N PHE A 214 10.99 20.89 -22.56
CA PHE A 214 10.07 22.01 -22.72
C PHE A 214 8.62 21.55 -22.55
N GLY A 215 7.98 21.95 -21.45
CA GLY A 215 6.57 21.65 -21.20
C GLY A 215 5.67 22.20 -22.32
N TRP A 216 4.77 21.38 -22.85
CA TRP A 216 3.89 21.77 -23.97
C TRP A 216 2.50 22.16 -23.50
N ASP A 217 1.95 21.38 -22.57
CA ASP A 217 0.62 21.57 -22.00
C ASP A 217 0.66 22.40 -20.71
N ASP A 218 -0.49 22.97 -20.34
CA ASP A 218 -0.72 23.68 -19.07
C ASP A 218 -2.08 23.25 -18.49
N ALA A 219 -2.31 23.50 -17.20
CA ALA A 219 -3.61 23.30 -16.56
C ALA A 219 -4.67 24.29 -17.08
N LEU A 220 -4.21 25.37 -17.72
CA LEU A 220 -5.03 26.40 -18.34
C LEU A 220 -5.09 26.21 -19.86
N PRO A 221 -6.20 26.58 -20.53
CA PRO A 221 -6.26 26.60 -21.98
C PRO A 221 -5.22 27.55 -22.58
N ILE A 222 -4.61 27.15 -23.70
CA ILE A 222 -3.61 27.94 -24.42
C ILE A 222 -4.12 28.26 -25.82
N ALA A 223 -4.36 29.54 -26.12
CA ALA A 223 -4.83 29.96 -27.44
C ALA A 223 -3.75 29.79 -28.52
N HIS A 224 -2.48 30.05 -28.19
CA HIS A 224 -1.35 29.91 -29.09
C HIS A 224 -0.11 29.39 -28.33
N ARG A 225 0.33 28.17 -28.66
CA ARG A 225 1.55 27.55 -28.11
C ARG A 225 2.60 27.46 -29.19
N ARG A 226 3.82 27.91 -28.87
CA ARG A 226 4.96 27.85 -29.78
C ARG A 226 6.24 27.52 -29.04
N ILE A 227 7.00 26.55 -29.55
CA ILE A 227 8.35 26.24 -29.09
C ILE A 227 9.29 26.31 -30.29
N THR A 228 10.37 27.08 -30.18
CA THR A 228 11.40 27.17 -31.21
C THR A 228 12.73 26.71 -30.66
N VAL A 229 13.38 25.74 -31.29
CA VAL A 229 14.74 25.30 -30.93
C VAL A 229 15.67 25.66 -32.08
N MET A 230 16.76 26.35 -31.78
CA MET A 230 17.75 26.81 -32.76
C MET A 230 19.11 26.27 -32.42
N ALA A 231 19.85 25.79 -33.42
CA ALA A 231 21.19 25.26 -33.23
C ALA A 231 22.04 25.42 -34.50
N PRO A 232 23.38 25.48 -34.38
CA PRO A 232 24.28 25.27 -35.50
C PRO A 232 23.96 23.95 -36.24
N VAL A 233 24.00 23.97 -37.58
CA VAL A 233 23.65 22.80 -38.42
C VAL A 233 24.57 21.59 -38.24
N ASP A 234 25.75 21.78 -37.65
CA ASP A 234 26.74 20.74 -37.35
C ASP A 234 26.48 20.03 -36.00
N ARG A 235 25.59 20.58 -35.15
CA ARG A 235 25.15 19.93 -33.92
C ARG A 235 24.08 18.88 -34.22
N ARG A 236 24.24 17.68 -33.66
CA ARG A 236 23.34 16.54 -33.88
C ARG A 236 22.29 16.44 -32.79
N LEU A 237 21.24 17.23 -32.93
CA LEU A 237 20.10 17.20 -32.01
C LEU A 237 19.10 16.10 -32.38
N ARG A 238 18.48 15.52 -31.36
CA ARG A 238 17.28 14.67 -31.48
C ARG A 238 16.16 15.28 -30.67
N TRP A 239 14.94 15.04 -31.09
CA TRP A 239 13.75 15.48 -30.37
C TRP A 239 12.73 14.36 -30.26
N GLN A 240 11.95 14.40 -29.17
CA GLN A 240 10.87 13.45 -28.94
C GLN A 240 9.76 14.10 -28.12
N TRP A 241 8.50 13.76 -28.42
CA TRP A 241 7.37 14.04 -27.54
C TRP A 241 7.28 12.98 -26.44
N VAL A 242 7.19 13.46 -25.20
CA VAL A 242 7.09 12.62 -24.01
C VAL A 242 5.80 12.98 -23.26
N GLY A 243 5.06 11.98 -22.79
CA GLY A 243 3.77 12.13 -22.11
C GLY A 243 2.74 11.13 -22.63
N ASP A 244 1.69 10.89 -21.86
CA ASP A 244 0.68 9.87 -22.16
C ASP A 244 -0.50 10.39 -23.00
N ALA A 245 -0.52 11.69 -23.30
CA ALA A 245 -1.54 12.26 -24.17
C ALA A 245 -1.36 11.76 -25.62
N PRO A 246 -2.44 11.51 -26.38
CA PRO A 246 -2.36 10.95 -27.72
C PRO A 246 -1.47 11.73 -28.70
N ALA A 247 -0.61 11.01 -29.43
CA ALA A 247 0.31 11.58 -30.42
C ALA A 247 -0.40 12.31 -31.59
N SER A 248 -1.69 12.05 -31.85
CA SER A 248 -2.48 12.75 -32.87
C SER A 248 -2.62 14.26 -32.64
N HIS A 249 -2.21 14.76 -31.48
CA HIS A 249 -2.24 16.17 -31.13
C HIS A 249 -0.85 16.82 -30.97
N THR A 250 0.25 16.10 -31.26
CA THR A 250 1.61 16.64 -31.18
C THR A 250 2.09 17.15 -32.54
N PRO A 251 2.46 18.42 -32.69
CA PRO A 251 2.92 18.93 -33.98
C PRO A 251 4.32 18.41 -34.32
N SER A 252 4.56 18.18 -35.61
CA SER A 252 5.92 18.07 -36.16
C SER A 252 6.54 19.47 -36.29
N PRO A 253 7.87 19.60 -36.19
CA PRO A 253 8.50 20.90 -36.35
C PRO A 253 8.45 21.38 -37.80
N ILE A 254 8.25 22.68 -37.98
CA ILE A 254 8.63 23.37 -39.20
C ILE A 254 10.14 23.60 -39.12
N GLU A 255 10.89 22.97 -40.02
CA GLU A 255 12.35 23.09 -40.10
C GLU A 255 12.76 24.17 -41.10
N THR A 256 13.62 25.07 -40.65
CA THR A 256 14.24 26.10 -41.50
C THR A 256 15.74 26.16 -41.22
N ILE A 257 16.53 26.44 -42.25
CA ILE A 257 17.97 26.69 -42.11
C ILE A 257 18.25 28.09 -42.61
N GLU A 258 18.79 28.94 -41.74
CA GLU A 258 19.15 30.33 -42.05
C GLU A 258 20.54 30.63 -41.49
N HIS A 259 21.46 31.16 -42.30
CA HIS A 259 22.81 31.57 -41.85
C HIS A 259 23.59 30.47 -41.08
N GLY A 260 23.46 29.20 -41.50
CA GLY A 260 24.13 28.07 -40.82
C GLY A 260 23.50 27.66 -39.48
N GLN A 261 22.31 28.18 -39.15
CA GLN A 261 21.52 27.78 -38.00
C GLN A 261 20.29 27.01 -38.45
N MET A 262 20.12 25.80 -37.95
CA MET A 262 18.86 25.06 -38.00
C MET A 262 17.88 25.66 -36.98
N ARG A 263 16.61 25.71 -37.35
CA ARG A 263 15.50 26.14 -36.50
C ARG A 263 14.32 25.19 -36.66
N TRP A 264 13.94 24.55 -35.56
CA TRP A 264 12.71 23.77 -35.44
C TRP A 264 11.64 24.57 -34.71
N THR A 265 10.49 24.80 -35.35
CA THR A 265 9.34 25.48 -34.74
C THR A 265 8.17 24.51 -34.59
N PHE A 266 7.78 24.24 -33.35
CA PHE A 266 6.61 23.46 -32.99
C PHE A 266 5.49 24.42 -32.59
N GLU A 267 4.32 24.29 -33.21
CA GLU A 267 3.25 25.27 -33.05
C GLU A 267 1.87 24.61 -33.04
N SER A 268 0.98 25.15 -32.19
CA SER A 268 -0.43 24.74 -32.15
C SER A 268 -1.30 25.89 -31.65
N HIS A 269 -2.57 25.85 -32.05
CA HIS A 269 -3.58 26.81 -31.65
C HIS A 269 -4.72 26.11 -30.92
N GLN A 270 -5.34 26.82 -29.97
CA GLN A 270 -6.48 26.34 -29.19
C GLN A 270 -6.20 25.00 -28.48
N LEU A 271 -5.08 24.93 -27.77
CA LEU A 271 -4.78 23.77 -26.93
C LEU A 271 -5.73 23.75 -25.72
N PRO A 272 -6.45 22.63 -25.50
CA PRO A 272 -7.27 22.48 -24.32
C PRO A 272 -6.41 22.40 -23.05
N PRO A 273 -6.98 22.71 -21.87
CA PRO A 273 -6.28 22.46 -20.61
C PRO A 273 -5.99 20.96 -20.44
N ALA A 274 -4.80 20.63 -19.95
CA ALA A 274 -4.47 19.25 -19.63
C ALA A 274 -5.27 18.74 -18.43
N ILE A 275 -5.64 17.45 -18.50
CA ILE A 275 -6.41 16.78 -17.46
C ILE A 275 -5.52 16.55 -16.25
N GLN A 276 -5.93 17.09 -15.10
CA GLN A 276 -5.34 16.77 -13.81
C GLN A 276 -6.28 15.87 -13.03
N GLU A 277 -5.79 14.70 -12.68
CA GLU A 277 -6.51 13.75 -11.85
C GLU A 277 -5.63 13.33 -10.67
N PRO A 278 -6.21 13.12 -9.48
CA PRO A 278 -5.45 12.66 -8.31
C PRO A 278 -5.05 11.18 -8.47
N GLN A 279 -4.10 10.75 -7.62
CA GLN A 279 -3.68 9.34 -7.50
C GLN A 279 -3.32 8.70 -8.85
N LEU A 280 -2.56 9.40 -9.68
CA LEU A 280 -2.01 8.84 -10.92
C LEU A 280 -0.97 7.78 -10.58
N ALA A 281 -0.84 6.77 -11.44
CA ALA A 281 0.27 5.84 -11.33
C ALA A 281 1.60 6.59 -11.47
N SER A 282 2.65 6.10 -10.79
CA SER A 282 3.92 6.83 -10.66
C SER A 282 4.59 7.16 -11.99
N HIS A 283 4.33 6.36 -13.03
CA HIS A 283 4.85 6.55 -14.39
C HIS A 283 3.92 7.33 -15.30
N THR A 284 2.67 7.58 -14.91
CA THR A 284 1.72 8.34 -15.73
C THR A 284 2.17 9.80 -15.85
N ARG A 285 2.09 10.35 -17.05
CA ARG A 285 2.50 11.69 -17.44
C ARG A 285 1.39 12.39 -18.21
N PRO A 286 0.49 13.11 -17.51
CA PRO A 286 -0.64 13.77 -18.15
C PRO A 286 -0.25 14.93 -19.07
N PHE A 287 0.92 15.54 -18.84
CA PHE A 287 1.41 16.69 -19.61
C PHE A 287 2.41 16.23 -20.66
N ARG A 288 2.23 16.72 -21.89
CA ARG A 288 3.23 16.57 -22.95
C ARG A 288 4.41 17.49 -22.71
N THR A 289 5.59 16.98 -23.02
CA THR A 289 6.85 17.69 -22.95
C THR A 289 7.64 17.38 -24.21
N LEU A 290 8.21 18.42 -24.83
CA LEU A 290 9.18 18.25 -25.91
C LEU A 290 10.55 18.04 -25.28
N GLN A 291 11.13 16.87 -25.48
CA GLN A 291 12.49 16.58 -25.07
C GLN A 291 13.45 16.84 -26.24
N ILE A 292 14.57 17.50 -25.97
CA ILE A 292 15.70 17.67 -26.89
C ILE A 292 16.94 17.03 -26.26
N SER A 293 17.73 16.30 -27.04
CA SER A 293 19.03 15.78 -26.56
C SER A 293 20.03 15.54 -27.69
N GLU A 294 21.30 15.82 -27.41
CA GLU A 294 22.44 15.43 -28.26
C GLU A 294 23.11 14.11 -27.87
N TYR A 295 22.80 13.56 -26.70
CA TYR A 295 23.29 12.25 -26.31
C TYR A 295 22.68 11.21 -27.25
N SER A 296 23.48 10.29 -27.76
CA SER A 296 23.09 9.29 -28.77
C SER A 296 22.55 8.00 -28.14
N ASP A 297 23.06 7.62 -26.98
CA ASP A 297 22.63 6.46 -26.21
C ASP A 297 22.86 6.67 -24.70
N TRP A 298 22.41 5.71 -23.90
CA TRP A 298 22.56 5.74 -22.44
C TRP A 298 23.98 5.43 -21.97
N ASN A 299 24.83 4.81 -22.80
CA ASN A 299 26.24 4.56 -22.45
C ASN A 299 27.00 5.87 -22.39
N GLU A 300 26.66 6.84 -23.24
CA GLU A 300 27.25 8.18 -23.17
C GLU A 300 26.89 8.89 -21.85
N VAL A 301 25.65 8.75 -21.37
CA VAL A 301 25.24 9.30 -20.06
C VAL A 301 25.94 8.56 -18.92
N ALA A 302 26.05 7.23 -19.00
CA ALA A 302 26.78 6.43 -18.01
C ALA A 302 28.27 6.79 -17.98
N SER A 303 28.89 7.02 -19.15
CA SER A 303 30.31 7.41 -19.27
C SER A 303 30.56 8.80 -18.67
N TRP A 304 29.68 9.77 -18.99
CA TRP A 304 29.70 11.09 -18.35
C TRP A 304 29.64 10.97 -16.82
N ALA A 305 28.70 10.17 -16.30
CA ALA A 305 28.61 9.94 -14.87
C ALA A 305 29.85 9.22 -14.31
N ALA A 306 30.44 8.28 -15.05
CA ALA A 306 31.62 7.55 -14.61
C ALA A 306 32.82 8.48 -14.40
N GLU A 307 33.00 9.48 -15.26
CA GLU A 307 34.02 10.52 -15.10
C GLU A 307 33.78 11.40 -13.86
N LEU A 308 32.52 11.62 -13.48
CA LEU A 308 32.18 12.34 -12.25
C LEU A 308 32.51 11.50 -11.00
N PHE A 309 32.17 10.22 -11.03
CA PHE A 309 32.36 9.28 -9.92
C PHE A 309 33.79 8.71 -9.82
N ALA A 310 34.67 8.94 -10.79
CA ALA A 310 36.09 8.55 -10.77
C ALA A 310 36.95 9.40 -9.81
N THR A 311 36.36 9.89 -8.73
CA THR A 311 37.04 10.72 -7.73
C THR A 311 37.89 9.84 -6.82
N GLU A 312 39.17 9.72 -7.14
CA GLU A 312 40.11 8.93 -6.33
C GLU A 312 40.52 9.67 -5.05
N SER A 313 40.53 8.95 -3.93
CA SER A 313 41.19 9.39 -2.71
C SER A 313 41.66 8.18 -1.92
N PRO A 314 42.88 8.21 -1.34
CA PRO A 314 43.34 7.14 -0.48
C PRO A 314 42.39 7.01 0.72
N LEU A 315 42.07 5.77 1.07
CA LEU A 315 41.20 5.49 2.20
C LEU A 315 41.90 5.98 3.49
N PRO A 316 41.29 6.89 4.27
CA PRO A 316 41.80 7.29 5.59
C PRO A 316 42.08 6.08 6.47
N LYS A 317 43.11 6.16 7.34
CA LYS A 317 43.54 5.03 8.19
C LYS A 317 42.42 4.49 9.06
N GLU A 318 41.56 5.37 9.55
CA GLU A 318 40.40 5.05 10.37
C GLU A 318 39.35 4.25 9.57
N LEU A 319 39.07 4.65 8.33
CA LEU A 319 38.19 3.91 7.42
C LEU A 319 38.79 2.56 7.03
N ALA A 320 40.10 2.49 6.78
CA ALA A 320 40.79 1.23 6.52
C ALA A 320 40.70 0.25 7.70
N SER A 321 40.78 0.77 8.94
CA SER A 321 40.63 -0.03 10.15
C SER A 321 39.20 -0.58 10.31
N LEU A 322 38.18 0.22 9.96
CA LEU A 322 36.79 -0.24 9.93
C LEU A 322 36.59 -1.36 8.89
N VAL A 323 37.06 -1.14 7.67
CA VAL A 323 37.02 -2.16 6.60
C VAL A 323 37.66 -3.46 7.07
N GLU A 324 38.83 -3.39 7.72
CA GLU A 324 39.51 -4.58 8.23
C GLU A 324 38.70 -5.29 9.33
N SER A 325 38.07 -4.54 10.23
CA SER A 325 37.19 -5.12 11.25
C SER A 325 35.99 -5.84 10.63
N TRP A 326 35.42 -5.30 9.55
CA TRP A 326 34.29 -5.91 8.86
C TRP A 326 34.68 -7.14 8.05
N ARG A 327 35.95 -7.32 7.65
CA ARG A 327 36.39 -8.56 6.99
C ARG A 327 36.15 -9.82 7.84
N ALA A 328 36.10 -9.68 9.16
CA ALA A 328 35.84 -10.77 10.10
C ALA A 328 34.35 -11.20 10.15
N LEU A 329 33.44 -10.46 9.50
CA LEU A 329 32.03 -10.82 9.40
C LEU A 329 31.83 -12.08 8.54
N PRO A 330 30.79 -12.89 8.83
CA PRO A 330 30.68 -14.27 8.35
C PRO A 330 30.55 -14.41 6.83
N ASP A 331 29.90 -13.47 6.16
CA ASP A 331 29.63 -13.51 4.72
C ASP A 331 29.58 -12.09 4.12
N ASP A 332 29.54 -12.02 2.78
CA ASP A 332 29.56 -10.75 2.06
C ASP A 332 28.26 -9.94 2.22
N SER A 333 27.13 -10.59 2.54
CA SER A 333 25.88 -9.88 2.86
C SER A 333 26.00 -9.13 4.18
N ALA A 334 26.55 -9.77 5.22
CA ALA A 334 26.83 -9.16 6.50
C ALA A 334 27.82 -7.99 6.37
N LYS A 335 28.89 -8.17 5.59
CA LYS A 335 29.89 -7.11 5.31
C LYS A 335 29.25 -5.90 4.62
N ALA A 336 28.48 -6.14 3.57
CA ALA A 336 27.85 -5.07 2.80
C ALA A 336 26.75 -4.35 3.59
N SER A 337 25.99 -5.10 4.38
CA SER A 337 24.99 -4.56 5.31
C SER A 337 25.63 -3.64 6.34
N GLU A 338 26.73 -4.07 6.98
CA GLU A 338 27.42 -3.26 7.99
C GLU A 338 28.00 -1.97 7.38
N ALA A 339 28.62 -2.05 6.20
CA ALA A 339 29.12 -0.88 5.49
C ALA A 339 27.99 0.10 5.13
N LEU A 340 26.84 -0.41 4.64
CA LEU A 340 25.66 0.40 4.33
C LEU A 340 25.13 1.11 5.59
N GLN A 341 24.87 0.36 6.66
CA GLN A 341 24.36 0.88 7.92
C GLN A 341 25.31 1.95 8.50
N TRP A 342 26.61 1.69 8.46
CA TRP A 342 27.60 2.66 8.92
C TRP A 342 27.54 3.96 8.12
N VAL A 343 27.45 3.90 6.78
CA VAL A 343 27.30 5.12 5.95
C VAL A 343 25.98 5.84 6.23
N GLN A 344 24.89 5.09 6.43
CA GLN A 344 23.57 5.65 6.74
C GLN A 344 23.58 6.42 8.08
N GLN A 345 24.18 5.82 9.12
CA GLN A 345 24.13 6.33 10.49
C GLN A 345 25.26 7.33 10.82
N SER A 346 26.43 7.18 10.21
CA SER A 346 27.62 7.99 10.54
C SER A 346 27.80 9.22 9.67
N ILE A 347 27.05 9.32 8.57
CA ILE A 347 27.13 10.44 7.60
C ILE A 347 25.75 11.06 7.46
N ARG A 348 25.57 12.27 7.97
CA ARG A 348 24.29 12.99 7.89
C ARG A 348 23.97 13.38 6.45
N TYR A 349 22.73 13.18 6.02
CA TYR A 349 22.29 13.68 4.72
C TYR A 349 22.30 15.22 4.73
N HIS A 350 23.09 15.82 3.84
CA HIS A 350 23.13 17.26 3.64
C HIS A 350 23.61 17.56 2.22
N SER A 351 22.76 18.19 1.42
CA SER A 351 23.00 18.47 0.01
C SER A 351 23.40 19.92 -0.18
N ILE A 352 24.63 20.14 -0.65
CA ILE A 352 25.14 21.46 -1.04
C ILE A 352 25.39 21.41 -2.55
N SER A 353 24.36 21.73 -3.32
CA SER A 353 24.35 21.58 -4.78
C SER A 353 24.76 22.87 -5.48
N LEU A 354 25.97 23.36 -5.17
CA LEU A 354 26.54 24.56 -5.78
C LEU A 354 27.59 24.23 -6.83
N GLY A 355 27.51 24.90 -7.99
CA GLY A 355 28.47 24.71 -9.09
C GLY A 355 28.50 23.28 -9.61
N GLU A 356 29.69 22.66 -9.61
CA GLU A 356 29.90 21.26 -10.03
C GLU A 356 29.35 20.24 -9.03
N ASN A 357 29.19 20.61 -7.76
CA ASN A 357 28.64 19.73 -6.71
C ASN A 357 27.14 19.44 -6.91
N THR A 358 26.52 19.94 -7.96
CA THR A 358 25.19 19.47 -8.38
C THR A 358 25.24 18.00 -8.80
N HIS A 359 26.32 17.55 -9.45
CA HIS A 359 26.43 16.18 -9.98
C HIS A 359 27.75 15.48 -9.62
N ARG A 360 28.85 16.21 -9.41
CA ARG A 360 30.13 15.61 -9.01
C ARG A 360 30.14 15.31 -7.50
N PRO A 361 30.39 14.07 -7.07
CA PRO A 361 30.50 13.74 -5.66
C PRO A 361 31.77 14.32 -5.04
N GLN A 362 31.72 14.65 -3.76
CA GLN A 362 32.88 14.95 -2.95
C GLN A 362 33.74 13.70 -2.74
N PRO A 363 35.07 13.84 -2.59
CA PRO A 363 35.94 12.70 -2.30
C PRO A 363 35.53 11.99 -1.00
N PRO A 364 35.59 10.64 -0.92
CA PRO A 364 35.22 9.88 0.28
C PRO A 364 35.93 10.32 1.57
N SER A 365 37.19 10.75 1.46
CA SER A 365 37.99 11.28 2.57
C SER A 365 37.41 12.58 3.14
N ALA A 366 36.92 13.48 2.28
CA ALA A 366 36.28 14.73 2.68
C ALA A 366 34.92 14.47 3.34
N VAL A 367 34.10 13.59 2.74
CA VAL A 367 32.79 13.17 3.29
C VAL A 367 32.97 12.56 4.68
N PHE A 368 33.99 11.71 4.86
CA PHE A 368 34.34 11.13 6.15
C PHE A 368 34.75 12.18 7.18
N GLN A 369 35.61 13.12 6.80
CA GLN A 369 36.11 14.16 7.70
C GLN A 369 34.98 15.11 8.15
N GLN A 370 34.08 15.49 7.23
CA GLN A 370 33.01 16.45 7.52
C GLN A 370 31.74 15.81 8.13
N ARG A 371 31.58 14.48 8.01
CA ARG A 371 30.45 13.69 8.54
C ARG A 371 29.07 14.05 7.96
N TYR A 372 29.04 14.63 6.77
CA TYR A 372 27.82 14.84 6.00
C TYR A 372 28.08 14.73 4.49
N GLY A 373 27.03 14.51 3.71
CA GLY A 373 27.04 14.47 2.25
C GLY A 373 25.65 14.16 1.70
N ASP A 374 25.46 14.32 0.39
CA ASP A 374 24.20 13.98 -0.29
C ASP A 374 24.22 12.58 -0.93
N CYS A 375 23.26 12.31 -1.81
CA CYS A 375 23.04 10.98 -2.40
C CYS A 375 24.24 10.48 -3.19
N LYS A 376 24.91 11.33 -3.97
CA LYS A 376 26.10 10.95 -4.73
C LYS A 376 27.33 10.80 -3.84
N ASP A 377 27.49 11.67 -2.84
CA ASP A 377 28.61 11.63 -1.88
C ASP A 377 28.57 10.32 -1.06
N LYS A 378 27.40 10.01 -0.50
CA LYS A 378 27.19 8.81 0.32
C LYS A 378 27.27 7.54 -0.53
N SER A 379 26.81 7.59 -1.79
CA SER A 379 26.94 6.47 -2.73
C SER A 379 28.40 6.19 -3.10
N LEU A 380 29.19 7.22 -3.40
CA LEU A 380 30.61 7.04 -3.70
C LEU A 380 31.39 6.53 -2.48
N LEU A 381 31.09 7.04 -1.27
CA LEU A 381 31.69 6.54 -0.04
C LEU A 381 31.37 5.06 0.19
N LEU A 382 30.10 4.66 0.04
CA LEU A 382 29.70 3.26 0.19
C LEU A 382 30.38 2.35 -0.84
N VAL A 383 30.39 2.75 -2.12
CA VAL A 383 31.09 2.01 -3.19
C VAL A 383 32.58 1.84 -2.86
N THR A 384 33.22 2.88 -2.35
CA THR A 384 34.64 2.84 -1.95
C THR A 384 34.89 1.82 -0.83
N LEU A 385 34.02 1.80 0.19
CA LEU A 385 34.13 0.85 1.31
C LEU A 385 33.87 -0.60 0.86
N LEU A 386 32.83 -0.82 0.05
CA LEU A 386 32.49 -2.15 -0.47
C LEU A 386 33.59 -2.71 -1.37
N ARG A 387 34.15 -1.89 -2.27
CA ARG A 387 35.28 -2.29 -3.12
C ARG A 387 36.53 -2.62 -2.29
N ALA A 388 36.78 -1.88 -1.20
CA ALA A 388 37.87 -2.21 -0.27
C ALA A 388 37.65 -3.55 0.46
N LEU A 389 36.39 -3.95 0.69
CA LEU A 389 36.02 -5.28 1.21
C LEU A 389 36.13 -6.40 0.17
N GLY A 390 36.36 -6.08 -1.10
CA GLY A 390 36.38 -7.04 -2.21
C GLY A 390 35.00 -7.34 -2.80
N ILE A 391 34.00 -6.51 -2.48
CA ILE A 391 32.61 -6.67 -2.94
C ILE A 391 32.40 -5.79 -4.19
N GLU A 392 31.84 -6.36 -5.24
CA GLU A 392 31.52 -5.62 -6.47
C GLU A 392 30.37 -4.65 -6.18
N ALA A 393 30.66 -3.36 -6.36
CA ALA A 393 29.71 -2.29 -6.14
C ALA A 393 29.87 -1.17 -7.18
N ASP A 394 28.74 -0.62 -7.64
CA ASP A 394 28.69 0.42 -8.65
C ASP A 394 27.74 1.55 -8.26
N PRO A 395 28.09 2.82 -8.53
CA PRO A 395 27.13 3.90 -8.47
C PRO A 395 26.01 3.69 -9.49
N VAL A 396 24.80 4.10 -9.12
CA VAL A 396 23.60 3.95 -9.92
C VAL A 396 22.81 5.25 -9.89
N LEU A 397 22.43 5.74 -11.06
CA LEU A 397 21.54 6.89 -11.21
C LEU A 397 20.09 6.42 -11.28
N VAL A 398 19.20 7.11 -10.57
CA VAL A 398 17.77 6.81 -10.55
C VAL A 398 16.94 8.09 -10.65
N SER A 399 15.79 8.00 -11.31
CA SER A 399 14.79 9.05 -11.32
C SER A 399 13.67 8.67 -10.35
N LEU A 400 13.65 9.27 -9.17
CA LEU A 400 12.57 9.09 -8.20
C LEU A 400 11.27 9.74 -8.67
N ARG A 401 11.35 10.78 -9.51
CA ARG A 401 10.20 11.34 -10.22
C ARG A 401 9.73 10.40 -11.32
N HIS A 402 10.62 9.91 -12.19
CA HIS A 402 10.29 9.16 -13.42
C HIS A 402 10.61 7.66 -13.34
N ARG A 403 10.26 7.04 -12.21
CA ARG A 403 10.71 5.68 -11.84
C ARG A 403 10.57 4.61 -12.92
N LYS A 404 9.54 4.61 -13.78
CA LYS A 404 9.37 3.56 -14.82
C LYS A 404 9.29 4.08 -16.25
N ALA A 405 9.82 5.28 -16.49
CA ALA A 405 9.63 5.96 -17.78
C ALA A 405 10.93 6.31 -18.49
N VAL A 406 12.07 6.28 -17.81
CA VAL A 406 13.37 6.75 -18.33
C VAL A 406 13.73 6.03 -19.63
N SER A 407 13.51 4.73 -19.75
CA SER A 407 13.86 3.95 -20.95
C SER A 407 13.13 4.41 -22.22
N GLY A 408 11.94 5.01 -22.10
CA GLY A 408 11.15 5.54 -23.21
C GLY A 408 11.54 6.95 -23.65
N TRP A 409 12.55 7.56 -23.02
CA TRP A 409 12.96 8.95 -23.26
C TRP A 409 14.27 8.99 -24.03
N LEU A 410 14.61 10.15 -24.61
CA LEU A 410 15.95 10.37 -25.12
C LEU A 410 16.96 10.33 -23.96
N PRO A 411 18.15 9.73 -24.16
CA PRO A 411 19.22 9.77 -23.18
C PRO A 411 19.55 11.19 -22.77
N ALA A 412 19.55 11.47 -21.47
CA ALA A 412 19.88 12.78 -20.94
C ALA A 412 20.25 12.66 -19.45
N PRO A 413 21.34 13.31 -18.98
CA PRO A 413 21.79 13.23 -17.59
C PRO A 413 20.82 13.89 -16.59
N ASP A 414 20.11 14.94 -17.00
CA ASP A 414 19.19 15.73 -16.18
C ASP A 414 17.88 15.01 -15.80
N LEU A 415 17.68 13.78 -16.32
CA LEU A 415 16.55 12.92 -15.97
C LEU A 415 16.69 12.24 -14.61
N PHE A 416 17.91 12.10 -14.12
CA PHE A 416 18.21 11.44 -12.85
C PHE A 416 18.29 12.46 -11.72
N ASP A 417 17.53 12.24 -10.65
CA ASP A 417 17.41 13.15 -9.51
C ASP A 417 17.93 12.56 -8.20
N HIS A 418 18.46 11.33 -8.26
CA HIS A 418 19.00 10.62 -7.10
C HIS A 418 20.10 9.62 -7.51
N ALA A 419 20.97 9.29 -6.57
CA ALA A 419 22.05 8.33 -6.74
C ALA A 419 22.06 7.29 -5.61
N VAL A 420 22.22 6.02 -5.98
CA VAL A 420 22.21 4.84 -5.10
C VAL A 420 23.35 3.89 -5.49
N VAL A 421 23.40 2.69 -4.89
CA VAL A 421 24.48 1.72 -5.13
C VAL A 421 23.91 0.36 -5.54
N ARG A 422 24.45 -0.22 -6.61
CA ARG A 422 24.29 -1.64 -6.94
C ARG A 422 25.36 -2.42 -6.18
N VAL A 423 24.97 -3.42 -5.42
CA VAL A 423 25.86 -4.39 -4.76
C VAL A 423 25.61 -5.76 -5.37
N ARG A 424 26.66 -6.45 -5.83
CA ARG A 424 26.53 -7.82 -6.33
C ARG A 424 27.06 -8.82 -5.32
N LEU A 425 26.21 -9.76 -4.94
CA LEU A 425 26.55 -10.91 -4.09
C LEU A 425 26.24 -12.19 -4.88
N GLY A 426 27.28 -12.92 -5.28
CA GLY A 426 27.12 -14.06 -6.19
C GLY A 426 26.49 -13.63 -7.52
N SER A 427 25.39 -14.27 -7.92
CA SER A 427 24.64 -13.92 -9.13
C SER A 427 23.57 -12.84 -8.93
N GLN A 428 23.33 -12.41 -7.69
CA GLN A 428 22.23 -11.51 -7.35
C GLN A 428 22.73 -10.06 -7.23
N ALA A 429 21.99 -9.12 -7.81
CA ALA A 429 22.19 -7.69 -7.61
C ALA A 429 21.16 -7.15 -6.62
N TYR A 430 21.64 -6.32 -5.69
CA TYR A 430 20.84 -5.56 -4.73
C TYR A 430 21.04 -4.06 -5.00
N PHE A 431 19.97 -3.28 -4.88
CA PHE A 431 20.02 -1.83 -5.08
C PHE A 431 19.75 -1.15 -3.74
N VAL A 432 20.82 -0.69 -3.11
CA VAL A 432 20.80 -0.13 -1.75
C VAL A 432 20.95 1.38 -1.79
N ASP A 433 20.19 2.06 -0.93
CA ASP A 433 20.19 3.51 -0.85
C ASP A 433 20.86 3.97 0.45
N PRO A 434 22.09 4.51 0.38
CA PRO A 434 22.84 4.94 1.56
C PRO A 434 22.26 6.19 2.23
N THR A 435 21.24 6.84 1.63
CA THR A 435 20.59 8.04 2.18
C THR A 435 19.42 7.72 3.10
N ARG A 436 18.97 6.47 3.11
CA ARG A 436 17.87 6.00 3.98
C ARG A 436 18.38 5.76 5.40
N LEU A 437 17.43 5.70 6.34
CA LEU A 437 17.68 5.31 7.73
C LEU A 437 16.75 4.16 8.11
N GLY A 438 17.06 3.47 9.22
CA GLY A 438 16.22 2.41 9.78
C GLY A 438 16.38 1.04 9.14
N GLN A 439 17.27 0.89 8.15
CA GLN A 439 17.61 -0.40 7.56
C GLN A 439 18.65 -1.11 8.43
N VAL A 440 18.38 -2.37 8.77
CA VAL A 440 19.24 -3.22 9.60
C VAL A 440 19.09 -4.68 9.15
N GLY A 441 20.09 -5.52 9.43
CA GLY A 441 20.06 -6.95 9.14
C GLY A 441 20.56 -7.33 7.74
N PRO A 442 20.34 -8.57 7.28
CA PRO A 442 20.88 -9.06 6.00
C PRO A 442 20.32 -8.30 4.79
N LEU A 443 21.15 -8.06 3.76
CA LEU A 443 20.74 -7.32 2.56
C LEU A 443 19.55 -7.96 1.83
N GLU A 444 19.43 -9.28 1.90
CA GLU A 444 18.33 -10.04 1.30
C GLU A 444 16.97 -9.69 1.90
N ARG A 445 16.96 -9.27 3.17
CA ARG A 445 15.75 -8.97 3.95
C ARG A 445 15.49 -7.46 4.07
N MET A 446 16.49 -6.62 3.79
CA MET A 446 16.32 -5.16 3.81
C MET A 446 15.25 -4.71 2.81
N GLY A 447 14.47 -3.70 3.19
CA GLY A 447 13.39 -3.16 2.39
C GLY A 447 13.91 -2.53 1.09
N GLN A 448 13.38 -2.98 -0.04
CA GLN A 448 13.78 -2.52 -1.37
C GLN A 448 12.81 -1.44 -1.88
N SER A 449 13.16 -0.16 -1.69
CA SER A 449 12.32 0.99 -2.06
C SER A 449 12.30 1.30 -3.57
N LEU A 450 13.17 0.65 -4.33
CA LEU A 450 13.34 0.86 -5.77
C LEU A 450 12.70 -0.25 -6.60
N GLU A 451 11.83 -1.08 -6.01
CA GLU A 451 11.11 -2.12 -6.74
C GLU A 451 10.42 -1.55 -7.99
N GLU A 452 10.68 -2.19 -9.14
CA GLU A 452 10.27 -1.80 -10.49
C GLU A 452 10.79 -0.45 -11.02
N ALA A 453 11.71 0.22 -10.31
CA ALA A 453 12.33 1.44 -10.82
C ALA A 453 13.35 1.11 -11.94
N GLU A 454 13.43 1.97 -12.93
CA GLU A 454 14.46 1.99 -13.96
C GLU A 454 15.66 2.78 -13.47
N VAL A 455 16.83 2.16 -13.60
CA VAL A 455 18.08 2.67 -13.08
C VAL A 455 19.19 2.57 -14.10
N LEU A 456 20.11 3.53 -14.12
CA LEU A 456 21.28 3.53 -14.98
C LEU A 456 22.53 3.26 -14.15
N VAL A 457 23.20 2.14 -14.42
CA VAL A 457 24.43 1.77 -13.71
C VAL A 457 25.61 2.47 -14.36
N VAL A 458 26.37 3.23 -13.56
CA VAL A 458 27.41 4.14 -14.04
C VAL A 458 28.59 3.41 -14.70
N GLN A 459 28.96 2.21 -14.23
CA GLN A 459 30.15 1.49 -14.72
C GLN A 459 29.83 0.23 -15.56
N GLY A 460 28.58 0.08 -16.02
CA GLY A 460 28.18 -1.03 -16.89
C GLY A 460 28.41 -0.74 -18.38
N ARG A 461 28.78 -1.76 -19.16
CA ARG A 461 28.53 -1.79 -20.61
C ARG A 461 27.07 -2.17 -20.93
N ASP A 462 26.19 -2.00 -19.95
CA ASP A 462 24.78 -2.35 -20.04
C ASP A 462 24.13 -1.31 -20.96
N ALA A 463 23.48 -1.74 -22.04
CA ALA A 463 23.05 -0.88 -23.16
C ALA A 463 21.91 0.13 -22.83
N GLY A 464 21.54 0.32 -21.56
CA GLY A 464 20.47 1.21 -21.14
C GLY A 464 20.01 1.04 -19.69
N PRO A 465 18.96 1.78 -19.29
CA PRO A 465 18.34 1.64 -17.98
C PRO A 465 17.83 0.21 -17.75
N ALA A 466 18.06 -0.31 -16.55
CA ALA A 466 17.61 -1.63 -16.12
C ALA A 466 16.48 -1.49 -15.11
N THR A 467 15.49 -2.39 -15.15
CA THR A 467 14.43 -2.45 -14.13
C THR A 467 14.92 -3.22 -12.90
N VAL A 468 14.75 -2.64 -11.73
CA VAL A 468 15.03 -3.28 -10.44
C VAL A 468 13.91 -4.27 -10.12
N LEU A 469 14.28 -5.54 -9.87
CA LEU A 469 13.35 -6.59 -9.46
C LEU A 469 13.89 -7.29 -8.21
N THR A 470 13.14 -7.20 -7.12
CA THR A 470 13.52 -7.75 -5.83
C THR A 470 13.09 -9.22 -5.70
N PRO A 471 13.99 -10.13 -5.26
CA PRO A 471 13.64 -11.54 -5.05
C PRO A 471 12.51 -11.77 -4.03
N GLN A 472 12.42 -10.92 -3.00
CA GLN A 472 11.43 -10.98 -1.92
C GLN A 472 10.29 -9.97 -2.08
N ARG A 473 9.74 -9.85 -3.29
CA ARG A 473 8.69 -8.85 -3.63
C ARG A 473 7.52 -8.82 -2.65
N HIS A 474 7.03 -9.99 -2.21
CA HIS A 474 5.92 -10.12 -1.26
C HIS A 474 6.24 -9.62 0.17
N GLN A 475 7.51 -9.36 0.48
CA GLN A 475 7.96 -8.85 1.79
C GLN A 475 8.37 -7.38 1.75
N VAL A 476 8.30 -6.73 0.57
CA VAL A 476 8.62 -5.30 0.44
C VAL A 476 7.74 -4.47 1.38
N PHE A 477 6.44 -4.79 1.43
CA PHE A 477 5.52 -4.28 2.43
C PHE A 477 4.54 -5.38 2.86
N LEU A 478 4.83 -6.00 4.00
CA LEU A 478 3.95 -6.97 4.67
C LEU A 478 3.63 -6.48 6.08
N SER A 479 2.35 -6.53 6.44
CA SER A 479 1.87 -6.25 7.80
C SER A 479 0.92 -7.34 8.28
N ASP A 480 1.14 -7.81 9.50
CA ASP A 480 0.25 -8.72 10.22
C ASP A 480 -0.36 -7.99 11.41
N LEU A 481 -1.68 -8.10 11.59
CA LEU A 481 -2.38 -7.60 12.78
C LEU A 481 -3.27 -8.72 13.36
N LYS A 482 -3.01 -9.12 14.59
CA LYS A 482 -3.82 -10.07 15.35
C LYS A 482 -4.45 -9.37 16.54
N GLU A 483 -5.76 -9.48 16.67
CA GLU A 483 -6.55 -8.95 17.77
C GLU A 483 -7.30 -10.11 18.43
N ARG A 484 -7.03 -10.33 19.72
CA ARG A 484 -7.69 -11.34 20.53
C ARG A 484 -8.50 -10.66 21.62
N PHE A 485 -9.81 -10.81 21.52
CA PHE A 485 -10.80 -10.28 22.44
C PHE A 485 -11.19 -11.37 23.44
N LEU A 486 -11.25 -11.03 24.72
CA LEU A 486 -11.62 -11.94 25.79
C LEU A 486 -12.71 -11.31 26.65
N LEU A 487 -13.77 -12.08 26.91
CA LEU A 487 -14.89 -11.65 27.75
C LEU A 487 -15.21 -12.76 28.75
N GLU A 488 -14.97 -12.51 30.04
CA GLU A 488 -15.23 -13.48 31.11
C GLU A 488 -16.73 -13.63 31.41
N SER A 489 -17.46 -12.51 31.39
CA SER A 489 -18.91 -12.46 31.50
C SER A 489 -19.44 -11.25 30.73
N PHE A 490 -20.71 -11.30 30.33
CA PHE A 490 -21.33 -10.26 29.51
C PHE A 490 -21.38 -8.86 30.16
N GLU A 491 -21.35 -8.80 31.50
CA GLU A 491 -21.37 -7.54 32.27
C GLU A 491 -19.97 -7.06 32.67
N ALA A 492 -18.93 -7.86 32.45
CA ALA A 492 -17.56 -7.51 32.80
C ALA A 492 -16.89 -6.67 31.69
N PRO A 493 -15.94 -5.79 32.04
CA PRO A 493 -15.01 -5.24 31.06
C PRO A 493 -14.28 -6.38 30.32
N GLY A 494 -14.13 -6.23 29.02
CA GLY A 494 -13.35 -7.17 28.22
C GLY A 494 -11.86 -6.84 28.20
N ARG A 495 -11.06 -7.79 27.75
CA ARG A 495 -9.65 -7.59 27.42
C ARG A 495 -9.43 -7.70 25.91
N LEU A 496 -8.58 -6.84 25.36
CA LEU A 496 -8.08 -6.91 23.99
C LEU A 496 -6.56 -7.08 24.03
N GLU A 497 -6.08 -8.19 23.50
CA GLU A 497 -4.66 -8.47 23.27
C GLU A 497 -4.36 -8.27 21.78
N VAL A 498 -3.39 -7.42 21.48
CA VAL A 498 -2.99 -7.09 20.12
C VAL A 498 -1.55 -7.52 19.89
N THR A 499 -1.33 -8.22 18.78
CA THR A 499 0.01 -8.44 18.21
C THR A 499 0.04 -7.86 16.81
N ARG A 500 0.93 -6.91 16.55
CA ARG A 500 1.11 -6.30 15.22
C ARG A 500 2.55 -6.49 14.77
N ALA A 501 2.74 -7.00 13.56
CA ALA A 501 4.07 -7.18 12.98
C ALA A 501 4.18 -6.47 11.64
N PHE A 502 5.35 -5.89 11.39
CA PHE A 502 5.70 -5.24 10.14
C PHE A 502 6.97 -5.85 9.61
N HIS A 503 7.06 -5.94 8.29
CA HIS A 503 8.20 -6.45 7.55
C HIS A 503 8.70 -5.42 6.53
N GLY A 504 9.93 -5.58 6.05
CA GLY A 504 10.47 -4.80 4.93
C GLY A 504 10.45 -3.30 5.21
N LEU A 505 9.90 -2.52 4.28
CA LEU A 505 9.79 -1.06 4.40
C LEU A 505 8.93 -0.63 5.61
N GLY A 506 7.95 -1.45 5.99
CA GLY A 506 7.12 -1.19 7.17
C GLY A 506 7.91 -1.29 8.47
N ALA A 507 8.75 -2.32 8.62
CA ALA A 507 9.58 -2.50 9.81
C ALA A 507 10.58 -1.35 9.98
N GLU A 508 11.24 -0.97 8.87
CA GLU A 508 12.20 0.14 8.85
C GLU A 508 11.54 1.48 9.22
N SER A 509 10.31 1.72 8.74
CA SER A 509 9.54 2.92 9.10
C SER A 509 9.16 2.96 10.58
N ILE A 510 8.79 1.81 11.15
CA ILE A 510 8.48 1.71 12.59
C ILE A 510 9.74 1.87 13.44
N ARG A 511 10.92 1.37 13.01
CA ARG A 511 12.19 1.61 13.72
C ARG A 511 12.46 3.08 13.92
N LEU A 512 12.36 3.86 12.84
CA LEU A 512 12.57 5.31 12.89
C LEU A 512 11.57 5.98 13.82
N ARG A 513 10.30 5.60 13.71
CA ARG A 513 9.26 6.14 14.59
C ARG A 513 9.54 5.87 16.07
N LEU A 514 10.04 4.67 16.41
CA LEU A 514 10.39 4.31 17.79
C LEU A 514 11.64 5.04 18.30
N MET A 515 12.59 5.35 17.42
CA MET A 515 13.77 6.16 17.75
C MET A 515 13.37 7.60 18.06
N ASP A 516 12.39 8.16 17.33
CA ASP A 516 11.92 9.54 17.51
C ASP A 516 10.99 9.73 18.73
N LEU A 517 10.32 8.65 19.16
CA LEU A 517 9.35 8.70 20.27
C LEU A 517 9.98 8.32 21.61
N ALA A 518 9.95 9.27 22.55
CA ALA A 518 10.16 9.01 23.97
C ALA A 518 9.16 7.95 24.49
N PRO A 519 9.53 7.12 25.48
CA PRO A 519 8.69 6.02 25.98
C PRO A 519 7.25 6.43 26.32
N GLU A 520 7.05 7.61 26.91
CA GLU A 520 5.74 8.11 27.34
C GLU A 520 4.83 8.39 26.12
N ARG A 521 5.40 8.98 25.06
CA ARG A 521 4.68 9.27 23.81
C ARG A 521 4.37 8.02 23.00
N ARG A 522 5.07 6.90 23.24
CA ARG A 522 4.72 5.62 22.60
C ARG A 522 3.35 5.13 23.07
N ARG A 523 2.99 5.36 24.34
CA ARG A 523 1.65 5.02 24.87
C ARG A 523 0.56 5.82 24.14
N GLU A 524 0.74 7.13 23.99
CA GLU A 524 -0.21 7.99 23.25
C GLU A 524 -0.34 7.56 21.79
N TRP A 525 0.79 7.26 21.13
CA TRP A 525 0.81 6.84 19.74
C TRP A 525 0.03 5.54 19.51
N VAL A 526 0.24 4.52 20.34
CA VAL A 526 -0.51 3.26 20.20
C VAL A 526 -1.99 3.42 20.55
N MET A 527 -2.34 4.30 21.50
CA MET A 527 -3.74 4.53 21.90
C MET A 527 -4.57 5.21 20.81
N GLN A 528 -3.96 6.08 19.99
CA GLN A 528 -4.65 6.87 18.95
C GLN A 528 -5.50 6.02 18.00
N ASP A 529 -5.03 4.81 17.66
CA ASP A 529 -5.72 3.91 16.74
C ASP A 529 -6.92 3.19 17.39
N TYR A 530 -6.92 3.04 18.72
CA TYR A 530 -7.92 2.26 19.44
C TYR A 530 -9.00 3.10 20.13
N GLU A 531 -8.69 4.32 20.60
CA GLU A 531 -9.65 5.18 21.32
C GLU A 531 -10.88 5.52 20.49
N ARG A 532 -10.71 5.69 19.17
CA ARG A 532 -11.82 5.94 18.24
C ARG A 532 -12.74 4.74 18.07
N ARG A 533 -12.20 3.53 18.20
CA ARG A 533 -12.91 2.26 17.98
C ARG A 533 -13.60 1.77 19.25
N TYR A 534 -12.96 1.96 20.39
CA TYR A 534 -13.42 1.49 21.69
C TYR A 534 -13.42 2.65 22.71
N PRO A 535 -14.53 3.39 22.83
CA PRO A 535 -14.62 4.51 23.77
C PRO A 535 -14.31 4.09 25.21
N GLY A 536 -13.35 4.77 25.85
CA GLY A 536 -12.93 4.47 27.22
C GLY A 536 -11.95 3.29 27.34
N ILE A 537 -11.43 2.76 26.23
CA ILE A 537 -10.34 1.77 26.25
C ILE A 537 -9.14 2.31 27.04
N ALA A 538 -8.46 1.42 27.78
CA ALA A 538 -7.27 1.77 28.54
C ALA A 538 -6.19 0.69 28.35
N LEU A 539 -4.94 1.09 28.17
CA LEU A 539 -3.81 0.17 28.05
C LEU A 539 -3.52 -0.52 29.40
N GLU A 540 -3.47 -1.86 29.40
CA GLU A 540 -3.04 -2.69 30.53
C GLU A 540 -1.53 -2.99 30.39
N GLY A 541 -0.71 -2.30 31.20
CA GLY A 541 0.75 -2.38 31.10
C GLY A 541 1.34 -1.42 30.06
N ASP A 542 2.62 -1.59 29.76
CA ASP A 542 3.33 -0.84 28.71
C ASP A 542 3.38 -1.63 27.40
N PRO A 543 3.32 -0.95 26.24
CA PRO A 543 3.42 -1.62 24.95
C PRO A 543 4.82 -2.19 24.78
N GLN A 544 4.91 -3.46 24.35
CA GLN A 544 6.17 -4.15 24.11
C GLN A 544 6.53 -4.10 22.63
N PHE A 545 7.80 -3.81 22.33
CA PHE A 545 8.33 -3.77 20.98
C PHE A 545 9.49 -4.75 20.88
N ARG A 546 9.44 -5.66 19.92
CA ARG A 546 10.47 -6.65 19.64
C ARG A 546 10.99 -6.47 18.23
N ASP A 547 12.21 -5.96 18.11
CA ASP A 547 12.92 -5.86 16.84
C ASP A 547 13.64 -7.19 16.54
N GLN A 548 13.31 -7.79 15.40
CA GLN A 548 13.89 -9.02 14.87
C GLN A 548 14.68 -8.64 13.61
N VAL A 549 15.91 -8.20 13.84
CA VAL A 549 16.79 -7.59 12.82
C VAL A 549 17.07 -8.57 11.68
N GLU A 550 17.28 -9.85 11.99
CA GLU A 550 17.60 -10.90 11.03
C GLU A 550 16.46 -11.18 10.04
N LEU A 551 15.22 -10.87 10.45
CA LEU A 551 14.01 -11.05 9.65
C LEU A 551 13.52 -9.74 9.03
N ASN A 552 14.20 -8.62 9.29
CA ASN A 552 13.72 -7.27 9.04
C ASN A 552 12.25 -7.10 9.49
N ARG A 553 11.98 -7.47 10.75
CA ARG A 553 10.64 -7.52 11.32
C ARG A 553 10.57 -6.77 12.65
N ILE A 554 9.55 -5.93 12.83
CA ILE A 554 9.20 -5.39 14.15
C ILE A 554 7.85 -5.94 14.57
N GLU A 555 7.81 -6.47 15.77
CA GLU A 555 6.59 -6.92 16.44
C GLU A 555 6.24 -5.99 17.60
N MET A 556 4.95 -5.69 17.74
CA MET A 556 4.37 -4.88 18.79
C MET A 556 3.31 -5.70 19.51
N VAL A 557 3.41 -5.80 20.84
CA VAL A 557 2.44 -6.51 21.68
C VAL A 557 1.85 -5.54 22.68
N MET A 558 0.53 -5.49 22.73
CA MET A 558 -0.23 -4.54 23.55
C MET A 558 -1.41 -5.28 24.19
N SER A 559 -1.77 -4.90 25.41
CA SER A 559 -2.96 -5.40 26.09
C SER A 559 -3.80 -4.22 26.55
N PHE A 560 -5.11 -4.32 26.40
CA PHE A 560 -6.04 -3.25 26.72
C PHE A 560 -7.23 -3.79 27.50
N ARG A 561 -7.74 -2.97 28.42
CA ARG A 561 -9.05 -3.10 29.03
C ARG A 561 -10.05 -2.35 28.17
N VAL A 562 -11.11 -3.03 27.78
CA VAL A 562 -12.17 -2.48 26.92
C VAL A 562 -13.49 -2.49 27.71
N PRO A 563 -13.99 -1.32 28.14
CA PRO A 563 -15.32 -1.23 28.71
C PRO A 563 -16.38 -1.62 27.68
N ASN A 564 -17.42 -2.36 28.10
CA ASN A 564 -18.56 -2.72 27.26
C ASN A 564 -18.13 -3.36 25.92
N LEU A 565 -17.16 -4.27 25.96
CA LEU A 565 -16.59 -4.92 24.78
C LEU A 565 -17.65 -5.59 23.90
N ALA A 566 -18.63 -6.23 24.53
CA ALA A 566 -19.84 -6.74 23.89
C ALA A 566 -21.06 -5.97 24.37
N GLN A 567 -22.04 -5.79 23.48
CA GLN A 567 -23.27 -5.06 23.75
C GLN A 567 -24.47 -6.00 23.61
N SER A 568 -25.40 -5.92 24.56
CA SER A 568 -26.69 -6.60 24.44
C SER A 568 -27.55 -5.90 23.39
N MET A 569 -28.22 -6.69 22.57
CA MET A 569 -29.22 -6.27 21.60
C MET A 569 -30.63 -6.59 22.10
N GLU A 570 -31.66 -6.15 21.36
CA GLU A 570 -33.04 -6.56 21.61
C GLU A 570 -33.16 -8.10 21.55
N ARG A 571 -34.07 -8.68 22.35
CA ARG A 571 -34.35 -10.13 22.45
C ARG A 571 -33.28 -11.00 23.15
N GLY A 572 -32.19 -10.40 23.66
CA GLY A 572 -31.18 -11.09 24.48
C GLY A 572 -29.98 -11.63 23.71
N ASP A 573 -29.77 -11.14 22.48
CA ASP A 573 -28.58 -11.41 21.67
C ASP A 573 -27.42 -10.47 22.08
N TRP A 574 -26.18 -10.87 21.81
CA TRP A 574 -24.99 -10.10 22.12
C TRP A 574 -24.12 -9.92 20.88
N VAL A 575 -23.54 -8.72 20.73
CA VAL A 575 -22.69 -8.37 19.60
C VAL A 575 -21.38 -7.75 20.05
N MET A 576 -20.30 -8.14 19.39
CA MET A 576 -18.98 -7.52 19.51
C MET A 576 -18.56 -7.05 18.12
N ARG A 577 -18.30 -5.75 17.97
CA ARG A 577 -17.87 -5.17 16.70
C ARG A 577 -16.35 -5.13 16.62
N TYR A 578 -15.83 -5.56 15.48
CA TYR A 578 -14.42 -5.39 15.14
C TYR A 578 -14.29 -4.71 13.76
N SER A 579 -13.17 -4.03 13.55
CA SER A 579 -12.91 -3.30 12.31
C SER A 579 -11.40 -3.32 12.07
N PRO A 580 -10.91 -4.03 11.03
CA PRO A 580 -9.50 -4.06 10.73
C PRO A 580 -9.06 -2.74 10.10
N THR A 581 -8.69 -1.78 10.94
CA THR A 581 -8.25 -0.44 10.53
C THR A 581 -7.02 -0.45 9.61
N THR A 582 -6.24 -1.53 9.60
CA THR A 582 -5.13 -1.70 8.66
C THR A 582 -5.58 -2.09 7.26
N LEU A 583 -6.78 -2.63 7.10
CA LEU A 583 -7.34 -3.08 5.83
C LEU A 583 -8.37 -2.09 5.27
N VAL A 584 -9.25 -1.57 6.13
CA VAL A 584 -10.28 -0.59 5.73
C VAL A 584 -9.60 0.68 5.25
N GLY A 585 -9.89 1.09 4.00
CA GLY A 585 -9.26 2.25 3.37
C GLY A 585 -7.86 1.99 2.80
N SER A 586 -7.31 0.78 2.91
CA SER A 586 -6.01 0.43 2.29
C SER A 586 -6.06 0.46 0.75
N LEU A 587 -7.25 0.27 0.18
CA LEU A 587 -7.56 0.37 -1.25
C LEU A 587 -8.31 1.68 -1.58
N ALA A 588 -7.93 2.78 -0.93
CA ALA A 588 -8.61 4.08 -1.09
C ALA A 588 -8.75 4.49 -2.56
N LEU A 589 -9.98 4.84 -2.95
CA LEU A 589 -10.34 5.31 -4.28
C LEU A 589 -10.51 6.84 -4.28
N PRO A 590 -10.32 7.51 -5.43
CA PRO A 590 -10.55 8.93 -5.53
C PRO A 590 -12.05 9.25 -5.49
N ASP A 591 -12.41 10.46 -5.05
CA ASP A 591 -13.80 10.94 -5.00
C ASP A 591 -14.51 10.86 -6.37
N ARG A 592 -13.76 11.04 -7.45
CA ARG A 592 -14.25 10.96 -8.84
C ARG A 592 -13.71 9.72 -9.53
N LEU A 593 -14.61 8.78 -9.84
CA LEU A 593 -14.29 7.55 -10.58
C LEU A 593 -14.27 7.75 -12.11
N THR A 594 -15.02 8.73 -12.63
CA THR A 594 -15.00 9.07 -14.06
C THR A 594 -13.71 9.80 -14.41
N ARG A 595 -12.79 9.10 -15.06
CA ARG A 595 -11.47 9.60 -15.41
C ARG A 595 -10.95 9.07 -16.74
N THR A 596 -9.86 9.65 -17.24
CA THR A 596 -9.22 9.21 -18.50
C THR A 596 -7.87 8.53 -18.28
N LEU A 597 -7.18 8.84 -17.19
CA LEU A 597 -5.85 8.29 -16.90
C LEU A 597 -5.94 7.13 -15.90
N PRO A 598 -4.96 6.20 -15.89
CA PRO A 598 -4.91 5.11 -14.92
C PRO A 598 -4.86 5.61 -13.47
N LEU A 599 -5.50 4.85 -12.58
CA LEU A 599 -5.39 5.02 -11.13
C LEU A 599 -4.15 4.25 -10.64
N GLY A 600 -3.26 4.92 -9.92
CA GLY A 600 -2.18 4.27 -9.17
C GLY A 600 -2.71 3.61 -7.91
N MET A 601 -2.35 2.34 -7.70
CA MET A 601 -2.67 1.61 -6.48
C MET A 601 -1.70 2.02 -5.36
N SER A 602 -2.24 2.36 -4.19
CA SER A 602 -1.43 2.74 -3.03
C SER A 602 -0.56 1.58 -2.54
N HIS A 603 0.68 1.88 -2.17
CA HIS A 603 1.62 0.95 -1.52
C HIS A 603 1.97 -0.35 -2.28
N TYR A 604 1.80 -0.41 -3.61
CA TYR A 604 2.23 -1.58 -4.37
C TYR A 604 3.76 -1.80 -4.33
N PRO A 605 4.25 -3.06 -4.16
CA PRO A 605 3.51 -4.26 -3.78
C PRO A 605 3.19 -4.29 -2.28
N MET A 606 1.96 -4.72 -1.93
CA MET A 606 1.49 -4.79 -0.55
C MET A 606 0.74 -6.08 -0.26
N THR A 607 1.07 -6.69 0.87
CA THR A 607 0.35 -7.82 1.45
C THR A 607 -0.05 -7.48 2.89
N LEU A 608 -1.31 -7.69 3.24
CA LEU A 608 -1.85 -7.42 4.57
C LEU A 608 -2.55 -8.68 5.10
N HIS A 609 -2.23 -9.03 6.34
CA HIS A 609 -2.90 -10.07 7.10
C HIS A 609 -3.58 -9.48 8.33
N TYR A 610 -4.81 -9.89 8.57
CA TYR A 610 -5.56 -9.54 9.76
C TYR A 610 -6.21 -10.79 10.37
N GLU A 611 -6.17 -10.91 11.69
CA GLU A 611 -6.93 -11.92 12.42
C GLU A 611 -7.64 -11.24 13.60
N ALA A 612 -8.97 -11.34 13.66
CA ALA A 612 -9.76 -11.06 14.85
C ALA A 612 -10.20 -12.38 15.47
N SER A 613 -10.04 -12.53 16.78
CA SER A 613 -10.59 -13.67 17.53
C SER A 613 -11.29 -13.19 18.78
N MET A 614 -12.42 -13.80 19.13
CA MET A 614 -13.22 -13.48 20.30
C MET A 614 -13.45 -14.76 21.10
N ARG A 615 -13.00 -14.74 22.35
CA ARG A 615 -13.37 -15.73 23.36
C ARG A 615 -14.52 -15.18 24.20
N TRP A 616 -15.70 -15.74 23.96
CA TRP A 616 -16.92 -15.48 24.71
C TRP A 616 -16.89 -16.15 26.09
N PRO A 617 -17.80 -15.76 27.01
CA PRO A 617 -17.96 -16.46 28.28
C PRO A 617 -18.20 -17.97 28.06
N ASP A 618 -17.79 -18.81 29.00
CA ASP A 618 -17.94 -20.27 28.88
C ASP A 618 -19.42 -20.72 28.84
N THR A 619 -20.36 -19.80 29.10
CA THR A 619 -21.80 -19.98 28.88
C THR A 619 -22.19 -19.94 27.41
N VAL A 620 -21.33 -19.52 26.49
CA VAL A 620 -21.61 -19.46 25.04
C VAL A 620 -21.18 -20.75 24.35
N SER A 621 -22.02 -21.20 23.41
CA SER A 621 -21.86 -22.41 22.61
C SER A 621 -22.40 -22.16 21.21
N ILE A 622 -21.56 -21.66 20.31
CA ILE A 622 -21.85 -21.44 18.90
C ILE A 622 -21.47 -22.70 18.11
N VAL A 623 -22.32 -23.08 17.16
CA VAL A 623 -21.93 -24.00 16.10
C VAL A 623 -22.30 -23.34 14.78
N SER A 624 -21.29 -22.91 14.03
CA SER A 624 -21.44 -22.41 12.67
C SER A 624 -20.48 -23.12 11.74
N ASN A 625 -20.90 -23.36 10.50
CA ASN A 625 -19.99 -23.81 9.47
C ASN A 625 -18.96 -22.71 9.18
N PRO A 626 -17.69 -23.08 8.94
CA PRO A 626 -16.71 -22.15 8.37
C PRO A 626 -17.25 -21.54 7.08
N SER A 627 -17.00 -20.25 6.86
CA SER A 627 -17.34 -19.58 5.61
C SER A 627 -16.12 -18.87 5.05
N THR A 628 -15.89 -19.03 3.75
CA THR A 628 -14.83 -18.33 3.02
C THR A 628 -15.45 -17.46 1.95
N ARG A 629 -15.16 -16.15 1.99
CA ARG A 629 -15.55 -15.16 0.99
C ARG A 629 -14.30 -14.74 0.23
N LEU A 630 -14.36 -14.79 -1.09
CA LEU A 630 -13.26 -14.38 -1.98
C LEU A 630 -13.72 -13.21 -2.85
N VAL A 631 -12.92 -12.15 -2.86
CA VAL A 631 -13.04 -11.01 -3.77
C VAL A 631 -11.74 -10.96 -4.58
N GLU A 632 -11.81 -11.37 -5.84
CA GLU A 632 -10.65 -11.43 -6.73
C GLU A 632 -10.93 -10.66 -8.02
N ASN A 633 -9.96 -9.84 -8.41
CA ASN A 633 -9.92 -9.18 -9.71
C ASN A 633 -8.45 -8.99 -10.14
N PRO A 634 -8.18 -8.46 -11.35
CA PRO A 634 -6.81 -8.27 -11.81
C PRO A 634 -5.95 -7.31 -10.96
N ALA A 635 -6.55 -6.49 -10.09
CA ALA A 635 -5.87 -5.49 -9.27
C ALA A 635 -5.53 -6.01 -7.86
N PHE A 636 -6.41 -6.79 -7.23
CA PHE A 636 -6.17 -7.36 -5.90
C PHE A 636 -6.92 -8.68 -5.66
N VAL A 637 -6.43 -9.45 -4.68
CA VAL A 637 -7.12 -10.61 -4.11
C VAL A 637 -7.36 -10.36 -2.62
N GLY A 638 -8.62 -10.36 -2.22
CA GLY A 638 -9.08 -10.26 -0.84
C GLY A 638 -9.80 -11.54 -0.42
N ARG A 639 -9.37 -12.15 0.67
CA ARG A 639 -9.94 -13.38 1.23
C ARG A 639 -10.37 -13.14 2.66
N VAL A 640 -11.62 -13.46 3.01
CA VAL A 640 -12.17 -13.38 4.35
C VAL A 640 -12.66 -14.77 4.77
N GLU A 641 -12.17 -15.25 5.90
CA GLU A 641 -12.51 -16.56 6.45
C GLU A 641 -13.09 -16.38 7.85
N ASN A 642 -14.27 -16.93 8.09
CA ASN A 642 -14.94 -16.86 9.38
C ASN A 642 -15.18 -18.26 9.94
N THR A 643 -14.93 -18.42 11.24
CA THR A 643 -15.21 -19.65 11.99
C THR A 643 -15.79 -19.28 13.35
N ALA A 644 -16.85 -19.96 13.80
CA ALA A 644 -17.32 -19.85 15.17
C ALA A 644 -17.71 -21.22 15.72
N LEU A 645 -17.04 -21.62 16.81
CA LEU A 645 -17.19 -22.94 17.40
C LEU A 645 -17.03 -22.86 18.91
N GLY A 646 -18.00 -23.42 19.65
CA GLY A 646 -18.06 -23.31 21.10
C GLY A 646 -18.14 -21.85 21.53
N ASN A 647 -17.26 -21.43 22.42
CA ASN A 647 -17.15 -20.04 22.86
C ASN A 647 -16.10 -19.24 22.06
N GLU A 648 -15.57 -19.74 20.96
CA GLU A 648 -14.63 -19.01 20.11
C GLU A 648 -15.29 -18.55 18.80
N SER A 649 -15.06 -17.29 18.43
CA SER A 649 -15.34 -16.75 17.09
C SER A 649 -14.04 -16.20 16.52
N ARG A 650 -13.80 -16.39 15.22
CA ARG A 650 -12.58 -15.93 14.55
C ARG A 650 -12.87 -15.49 13.12
N THR A 651 -12.20 -14.43 12.71
CA THR A 651 -12.14 -13.96 11.33
C THR A 651 -10.68 -13.79 10.93
N ARG A 652 -10.29 -14.34 9.78
CA ARG A 652 -9.01 -14.08 9.12
C ARG A 652 -9.24 -13.35 7.81
N VAL A 653 -8.39 -12.38 7.53
CA VAL A 653 -8.43 -11.63 6.29
C VAL A 653 -7.02 -11.55 5.70
N ARG A 654 -6.92 -11.83 4.40
CA ARG A 654 -5.72 -11.63 3.61
C ARG A 654 -6.05 -10.73 2.42
N LEU A 655 -5.26 -9.68 2.24
CA LEU A 655 -5.32 -8.79 1.08
C LEU A 655 -3.96 -8.74 0.39
N GLU A 656 -3.96 -8.94 -0.92
CA GLU A 656 -2.77 -8.84 -1.77
C GLU A 656 -3.05 -7.94 -2.97
N VAL A 657 -2.28 -6.87 -3.12
CA VAL A 657 -2.36 -5.97 -4.29
C VAL A 657 -1.48 -6.53 -5.39
N LEU A 658 -2.09 -6.89 -6.51
CA LEU A 658 -1.45 -7.62 -7.62
C LEU A 658 -0.82 -6.71 -8.67
N ARG A 659 -1.30 -5.47 -8.81
CA ARG A 659 -0.84 -4.52 -9.84
C ARG A 659 -0.58 -3.12 -9.27
N PRO A 660 0.37 -2.36 -9.85
CA PRO A 660 0.65 -0.99 -9.45
C PRO A 660 -0.44 0.01 -9.89
N GLU A 661 -1.30 -0.36 -10.83
CA GLU A 661 -2.29 0.52 -11.42
C GLU A 661 -3.51 -0.21 -11.99
N VAL A 662 -4.58 0.55 -12.20
CA VAL A 662 -5.84 0.10 -12.83
C VAL A 662 -6.25 1.09 -13.92
N ASN A 663 -6.58 0.60 -15.11
CA ASN A 663 -7.03 1.45 -16.21
C ASN A 663 -8.32 2.17 -15.87
N ALA A 664 -8.49 3.39 -16.38
CA ALA A 664 -9.68 4.21 -16.14
C ALA A 664 -11.02 3.49 -16.43
N ARG A 665 -11.06 2.68 -17.49
CA ARG A 665 -12.27 1.93 -17.90
C ARG A 665 -12.68 0.84 -16.91
N ASP A 666 -11.74 0.32 -16.11
CA ASP A 666 -11.95 -0.81 -15.19
C ASP A 666 -12.31 -0.31 -13.77
N LEU A 667 -12.29 1.01 -13.53
CA LEU A 667 -12.52 1.61 -12.22
C LEU A 667 -13.92 1.47 -11.66
N PRO A 668 -15.02 1.53 -12.45
CA PRO A 668 -16.34 1.27 -11.91
C PRO A 668 -16.43 -0.14 -11.29
N THR A 669 -15.85 -1.14 -11.96
CA THR A 669 -15.77 -2.52 -11.47
C THR A 669 -14.87 -2.63 -10.24
N LEU A 670 -13.67 -2.01 -10.27
CA LEU A 670 -12.79 -1.94 -9.09
C LEU A 670 -13.52 -1.34 -7.89
N ALA A 671 -14.29 -0.26 -8.09
CA ALA A 671 -15.00 0.41 -7.00
C ALA A 671 -16.11 -0.45 -6.40
N GLU A 672 -16.77 -1.27 -7.21
CA GLU A 672 -17.73 -2.27 -6.72
C GLU A 672 -17.03 -3.37 -5.93
N ASP A 673 -15.89 -3.87 -6.44
CA ASP A 673 -15.09 -4.90 -5.77
C ASP A 673 -14.50 -4.41 -4.44
N VAL A 674 -13.97 -3.19 -4.39
CA VAL A 674 -13.47 -2.57 -3.14
C VAL A 674 -14.61 -2.40 -2.14
N ARG A 675 -15.76 -1.87 -2.56
CA ARG A 675 -16.94 -1.78 -1.68
C ARG A 675 -17.43 -3.15 -1.21
N ARG A 676 -17.36 -4.17 -2.06
CA ARG A 676 -17.69 -5.55 -1.69
C ARG A 676 -16.70 -6.05 -0.65
N PHE A 677 -15.40 -5.93 -0.90
CA PHE A 677 -14.35 -6.32 0.04
C PHE A 677 -14.50 -5.60 1.39
N ASP A 678 -14.64 -4.28 1.42
CA ASP A 678 -14.80 -3.52 2.68
C ASP A 678 -16.00 -4.01 3.50
N ARG A 679 -17.13 -4.36 2.85
CA ARG A 679 -18.30 -4.94 3.53
C ARG A 679 -18.06 -6.35 4.08
N GLU A 680 -17.23 -7.15 3.44
CA GLU A 680 -16.88 -8.50 3.93
C GLU A 680 -15.92 -8.44 5.12
N VAL A 681 -15.08 -7.39 5.17
CA VAL A 681 -13.96 -7.25 6.09
C VAL A 681 -14.36 -6.55 7.40
N GLU A 682 -15.31 -5.62 7.33
CA GLU A 682 -15.97 -5.09 8.53
C GLU A 682 -16.92 -6.13 9.11
N GLY A 683 -16.75 -6.44 10.38
CA GLY A 683 -17.43 -7.59 10.97
C GLY A 683 -17.92 -7.38 12.37
N THR A 684 -18.86 -8.24 12.74
CA THR A 684 -19.39 -8.34 14.08
C THR A 684 -19.40 -9.81 14.45
N PHE A 685 -18.90 -10.14 15.62
CA PHE A 685 -19.15 -11.45 16.22
C PHE A 685 -20.49 -11.41 16.93
N TRP A 686 -21.34 -12.38 16.62
CA TRP A 686 -22.72 -12.47 17.12
C TRP A 686 -22.89 -13.70 18.00
N VAL A 687 -23.58 -13.52 19.12
CA VAL A 687 -24.08 -14.59 19.98
C VAL A 687 -25.58 -14.41 20.10
N ASN A 688 -26.34 -15.35 19.55
CA ASN A 688 -27.78 -15.34 19.73
C ASN A 688 -28.14 -15.87 21.12
N LYS A 689 -29.31 -15.51 21.64
CA LYS A 689 -29.82 -16.04 22.91
C LYS A 689 -29.83 -17.57 22.96
N SER A 690 -30.07 -18.24 21.82
CA SER A 690 -30.05 -19.70 21.71
C SER A 690 -28.67 -20.33 21.88
N HIS A 691 -27.59 -19.56 21.66
CA HIS A 691 -26.20 -19.98 21.88
C HIS A 691 -25.77 -19.87 23.35
N ILE A 692 -26.54 -19.18 24.18
CA ILE A 692 -26.25 -19.01 25.61
C ILE A 692 -26.85 -20.20 26.37
N LYS A 693 -26.01 -20.96 27.07
CA LYS A 693 -26.39 -22.06 27.95
C LYS A 693 -27.40 -21.53 28.97
N LEU A 694 -28.59 -22.13 29.00
CA LEU A 694 -29.61 -21.80 30.02
C LEU A 694 -29.08 -22.19 31.40
N ALA A 695 -29.13 -21.28 32.36
CA ALA A 695 -28.95 -21.63 33.76
C ALA A 695 -30.13 -22.53 34.17
N GLN A 696 -29.87 -23.82 34.45
CA GLN A 696 -30.91 -24.67 35.02
C GLN A 696 -31.28 -24.15 36.41
N VAL A 697 -32.51 -23.66 36.56
CA VAL A 697 -33.14 -23.51 37.86
C VAL A 697 -33.44 -24.91 38.38
N GLY A 698 -32.49 -25.50 39.10
CA GLY A 698 -32.64 -26.81 39.73
C GLY A 698 -31.52 -27.81 39.42
N GLY A 699 -30.28 -27.51 39.82
CA GLY A 699 -29.33 -28.51 40.36
C GLY A 699 -28.87 -29.69 39.49
N HIS A 700 -29.19 -29.78 38.20
CA HIS A 700 -28.60 -30.78 37.30
C HIS A 700 -27.82 -30.11 36.17
N GLY A 701 -26.74 -30.77 35.74
CA GLY A 701 -25.67 -30.30 34.86
C GLY A 701 -26.07 -29.36 33.72
N SER A 702 -25.14 -28.49 33.31
CA SER A 702 -25.22 -27.76 32.04
C SER A 702 -25.71 -28.68 30.91
N GLU A 703 -26.66 -28.22 30.09
CA GLU A 703 -27.17 -28.95 28.91
C GLU A 703 -25.99 -29.60 28.16
N ASP A 704 -26.12 -30.82 27.67
CA ASP A 704 -25.06 -31.47 26.89
C ASP A 704 -24.88 -30.75 25.55
N PHE A 705 -23.64 -30.58 25.06
CA PHE A 705 -23.35 -29.90 23.77
C PHE A 705 -24.16 -30.51 22.63
N ARG A 706 -24.26 -31.84 22.64
CA ARG A 706 -25.04 -32.61 21.68
C ARG A 706 -26.51 -32.22 21.67
N GLU A 707 -27.15 -32.16 22.84
CA GLU A 707 -28.58 -31.84 22.93
C GLU A 707 -28.85 -30.43 22.41
N ARG A 708 -27.96 -29.48 22.72
CA ARG A 708 -28.00 -28.12 22.15
C ARG A 708 -27.84 -28.12 20.64
N TYR A 709 -26.84 -28.80 20.11
CA TYR A 709 -26.57 -28.83 18.68
C TYR A 709 -27.76 -29.42 17.90
N LEU A 710 -28.29 -30.56 18.34
CA LEU A 710 -29.45 -31.17 17.70
C LEU A 710 -30.71 -30.31 17.84
N ARG A 711 -30.87 -29.58 18.96
CA ARG A 711 -31.94 -28.58 19.13
C ARG A 711 -31.78 -27.44 18.12
N GLN A 712 -30.56 -26.93 17.93
CA GLN A 712 -30.26 -25.90 16.94
C GLN A 712 -30.50 -26.37 15.50
N MET A 713 -30.15 -27.63 15.17
CA MET A 713 -30.45 -28.20 13.84
C MET A 713 -31.96 -28.33 13.61
N ARG A 714 -32.73 -28.72 14.64
CA ARG A 714 -34.21 -28.74 14.54
C ARG A 714 -34.80 -27.35 14.31
N GLU A 715 -34.32 -26.35 15.05
CA GLU A 715 -34.73 -24.96 14.89
C GLU A 715 -34.36 -24.43 13.49
N MET A 716 -33.14 -24.73 13.01
CA MET A 716 -32.71 -24.40 11.64
C MET A 716 -33.64 -25.02 10.59
N VAL A 717 -34.01 -26.29 10.74
CA VAL A 717 -34.97 -26.94 9.83
C VAL A 717 -36.33 -26.25 9.88
N GLU A 718 -36.81 -25.85 11.07
CA GLU A 718 -38.09 -25.15 11.21
C GLU A 718 -38.07 -23.77 10.54
N VAL A 719 -37.07 -22.94 10.88
CA VAL A 719 -36.91 -21.57 10.35
C VAL A 719 -36.76 -21.61 8.83
N THR A 720 -35.83 -22.43 8.33
CA THR A 720 -35.56 -22.51 6.90
C THR A 720 -36.75 -23.10 6.14
N SER A 721 -37.52 -24.01 6.73
CA SER A 721 -38.78 -24.48 6.11
C SER A 721 -39.79 -23.37 5.96
N LYS A 722 -40.02 -22.56 6.99
CA LYS A 722 -40.90 -21.39 6.92
C LYS A 722 -40.44 -20.39 5.86
N THR A 723 -39.13 -20.15 5.77
CA THR A 723 -38.56 -19.22 4.77
C THR A 723 -38.75 -19.75 3.34
N ILE A 724 -38.50 -21.03 3.10
CA ILE A 724 -38.71 -21.67 1.79
C ILE A 724 -40.20 -21.64 1.40
N GLU A 725 -41.09 -21.95 2.34
CA GLU A 725 -42.56 -21.93 2.13
C GLU A 725 -43.09 -20.51 1.87
N GLY A 726 -42.43 -19.48 2.41
CA GLY A 726 -42.80 -18.07 2.21
C GLY A 726 -42.65 -17.56 0.77
N GLY A 727 -41.89 -18.27 -0.09
CA GLY A 727 -41.82 -18.01 -1.53
C GLY A 727 -41.17 -16.68 -1.97
N SER A 728 -40.56 -15.94 -1.04
CA SER A 728 -39.97 -14.62 -1.29
C SER A 728 -38.46 -14.62 -1.59
N LEU A 729 -37.83 -15.81 -1.62
CA LEU A 729 -36.39 -15.95 -1.85
C LEU A 729 -36.03 -15.78 -3.33
N SER A 730 -34.88 -15.16 -3.60
CA SER A 730 -34.28 -15.21 -4.94
C SER A 730 -33.85 -16.65 -5.28
N GLU A 731 -33.57 -16.92 -6.55
CA GLU A 731 -33.13 -18.26 -6.96
C GLU A 731 -31.85 -18.71 -6.25
N GLN A 732 -30.92 -17.77 -6.00
CA GLN A 732 -29.69 -18.02 -5.27
C GLN A 732 -29.96 -18.26 -3.78
N ASP A 733 -30.75 -17.40 -3.13
CA ASP A 733 -31.08 -17.56 -1.70
C ASP A 733 -31.90 -18.83 -1.44
N LEU A 734 -32.71 -19.26 -2.42
CA LEU A 734 -33.44 -20.52 -2.33
C LEU A 734 -32.51 -21.74 -2.38
N VAL A 735 -31.46 -21.69 -3.22
CA VAL A 735 -30.43 -22.75 -3.26
C VAL A 735 -29.69 -22.83 -1.94
N GLU A 736 -29.26 -21.68 -1.40
CA GLU A 736 -28.59 -21.60 -0.10
C GLU A 736 -29.49 -22.17 1.02
N ALA A 737 -30.75 -21.73 1.08
CA ALA A 737 -31.72 -22.21 2.06
C ALA A 737 -31.96 -23.74 1.95
N LEU A 738 -32.12 -24.28 0.74
CA LEU A 738 -32.27 -25.72 0.53
C LEU A 738 -31.03 -26.49 1.01
N CYS A 739 -29.84 -25.96 0.76
CA CYS A 739 -28.59 -26.60 1.17
C CYS A 739 -28.34 -26.52 2.67
N MET A 740 -28.68 -25.39 3.31
CA MET A 740 -28.67 -25.25 4.77
C MET A 740 -29.61 -26.25 5.44
N ARG A 741 -30.84 -26.37 4.93
CA ARG A 741 -31.82 -27.34 5.46
C ARG A 741 -31.39 -28.78 5.21
N SER A 742 -30.82 -29.07 4.04
CA SER A 742 -30.27 -30.38 3.70
C SER A 742 -29.20 -30.83 4.70
N ALA A 743 -28.21 -29.98 4.98
CA ALA A 743 -27.16 -30.26 5.95
C ALA A 743 -27.73 -30.52 7.36
N ALA A 744 -28.62 -29.64 7.84
CA ALA A 744 -29.25 -29.80 9.16
C ALA A 744 -30.08 -31.09 9.27
N LEU A 745 -30.78 -31.49 8.20
CA LEU A 745 -31.51 -32.77 8.15
C LEU A 745 -30.56 -33.97 8.23
N HIS A 746 -29.41 -33.91 7.55
CA HIS A 746 -28.39 -34.95 7.66
C HIS A 746 -27.83 -35.06 9.08
N ASP A 747 -27.56 -33.93 9.74
CA ASP A 747 -27.03 -33.93 11.11
C ASP A 747 -28.06 -34.43 12.15
N LEU A 748 -29.36 -34.37 11.80
CA LEU A 748 -30.47 -34.98 12.55
C LEU A 748 -30.72 -36.47 12.20
N GLY A 749 -29.97 -37.04 11.25
CA GLY A 749 -30.16 -38.40 10.76
C GLY A 749 -31.33 -38.59 9.78
N GLU A 750 -31.88 -37.50 9.25
CA GLU A 750 -32.99 -37.49 8.28
C GLU A 750 -32.49 -37.48 6.83
N ASP A 751 -31.57 -38.40 6.50
CA ASP A 751 -30.78 -38.36 5.26
C ASP A 751 -31.61 -38.33 3.98
N ALA A 752 -32.73 -39.04 3.95
CA ALA A 752 -33.61 -39.08 2.78
C ALA A 752 -34.24 -37.71 2.50
N ARG A 753 -34.62 -36.96 3.55
CA ARG A 753 -35.15 -35.60 3.40
C ARG A 753 -34.05 -34.63 3.01
N GLY A 754 -32.87 -34.77 3.62
CA GLY A 754 -31.70 -33.99 3.24
C GLY A 754 -31.34 -34.14 1.76
N PHE A 755 -31.41 -35.36 1.23
CA PHE A 755 -31.19 -35.62 -0.19
C PHE A 755 -32.22 -34.94 -1.09
N ILE A 756 -33.51 -35.00 -0.74
CA ILE A 756 -34.58 -34.36 -1.51
C ILE A 756 -34.31 -32.86 -1.69
N ASP A 757 -33.87 -32.18 -0.63
CA ASP A 757 -33.55 -30.76 -0.67
C ASP A 757 -32.32 -30.46 -1.55
N SER A 758 -31.23 -31.23 -1.38
CA SER A 758 -30.02 -31.03 -2.19
C SER A 758 -30.25 -31.33 -3.68
N ASP A 759 -31.10 -32.31 -4.00
CA ASP A 759 -31.47 -32.65 -5.38
C ASP A 759 -32.46 -31.63 -5.96
N ALA A 760 -33.31 -31.02 -5.12
CA ALA A 760 -34.10 -29.86 -5.51
C ALA A 760 -33.21 -28.64 -5.81
N ALA A 761 -32.16 -28.38 -5.03
CA ALA A 761 -31.22 -27.28 -5.26
C ALA A 761 -30.57 -27.40 -6.66
N VAL A 762 -30.09 -28.58 -7.05
CA VAL A 762 -29.52 -28.83 -8.39
C VAL A 762 -30.55 -28.66 -9.50
N ARG A 763 -31.79 -29.13 -9.30
CA ARG A 763 -32.87 -28.93 -10.30
C ARG A 763 -33.24 -27.46 -10.49
N ARG A 764 -33.19 -26.67 -9.42
CA ARG A 764 -33.50 -25.24 -9.46
C ARG A 764 -32.42 -24.46 -10.18
N ALA A 765 -31.16 -24.64 -9.77
CA ALA A 765 -30.02 -23.92 -10.34
C ALA A 765 -28.95 -24.89 -10.88
N PRO A 766 -29.14 -25.48 -12.07
CA PRO A 766 -28.21 -26.47 -12.62
C PRO A 766 -26.84 -25.90 -13.00
N GLN A 767 -26.68 -24.57 -13.02
CA GLN A 767 -25.40 -23.89 -13.23
C GLN A 767 -24.76 -23.40 -11.92
N SER A 768 -25.38 -23.64 -10.76
CA SER A 768 -24.82 -23.25 -9.46
C SER A 768 -23.82 -24.29 -8.97
N ALA A 769 -22.54 -23.90 -8.85
CA ALA A 769 -21.50 -24.73 -8.27
C ALA A 769 -21.86 -25.20 -6.85
N GLU A 770 -22.47 -24.33 -6.05
CA GLU A 770 -22.91 -24.60 -4.68
C GLU A 770 -23.97 -25.71 -4.63
N ALA A 771 -24.96 -25.67 -5.51
CA ALA A 771 -26.01 -26.69 -5.58
C ALA A 771 -25.44 -28.10 -5.84
N TRP A 772 -24.47 -28.20 -6.76
CA TRP A 772 -23.79 -29.47 -7.05
C TRP A 772 -22.93 -29.96 -5.89
N SER A 773 -22.20 -29.07 -5.22
CA SER A 773 -21.39 -29.42 -4.03
C SER A 773 -22.25 -29.90 -2.87
N CYS A 774 -23.39 -29.24 -2.65
CA CYS A 774 -24.40 -29.59 -1.66
C CYS A 774 -25.00 -31.00 -1.88
N ARG A 775 -25.36 -31.34 -3.13
CA ARG A 775 -25.83 -32.70 -3.45
C ARG A 775 -24.72 -33.74 -3.37
N ALA A 776 -23.50 -33.40 -3.75
CA ALA A 776 -22.34 -34.28 -3.59
C ALA A 776 -22.12 -34.65 -2.11
N SER A 777 -22.21 -33.66 -1.21
CA SER A 777 -22.11 -33.86 0.23
C SER A 777 -23.23 -34.78 0.74
N SER A 778 -24.48 -34.54 0.35
CA SER A 778 -25.62 -35.41 0.71
C SER A 778 -25.45 -36.85 0.22
N GLN A 779 -24.93 -37.03 -1.00
CA GLN A 779 -24.65 -38.36 -1.57
C GLN A 779 -23.51 -39.06 -0.82
N PHE A 780 -22.46 -38.33 -0.45
CA PHE A 780 -21.36 -38.87 0.35
C PHE A 780 -21.86 -39.40 1.70
N ARG A 781 -22.70 -38.65 2.41
CA ARG A 781 -23.29 -39.07 3.69
C ARG A 781 -24.13 -40.35 3.58
N GLN A 782 -24.81 -40.53 2.45
CA GLN A 782 -25.57 -41.76 2.15
C GLN A 782 -24.71 -42.93 1.62
N GLY A 783 -23.37 -42.82 1.65
CA GLY A 783 -22.46 -43.84 1.13
C GLY A 783 -22.42 -43.96 -0.39
N ARG A 784 -23.00 -43.01 -1.13
CA ARG A 784 -23.03 -42.99 -2.61
C ARG A 784 -21.77 -42.34 -3.18
N PHE A 785 -20.60 -42.90 -2.84
CA PHE A 785 -19.30 -42.29 -3.08
C PHE A 785 -19.01 -41.97 -4.56
N THR A 786 -19.30 -42.90 -5.48
CA THR A 786 -19.07 -42.67 -6.93
C THR A 786 -19.94 -41.54 -7.48
N ALA A 787 -21.17 -41.38 -6.97
CA ALA A 787 -22.04 -40.29 -7.36
C ALA A 787 -21.51 -38.95 -6.82
N ALA A 788 -21.07 -38.93 -5.55
CA ALA A 788 -20.46 -37.75 -4.94
C ALA A 788 -19.20 -37.29 -5.70
N VAL A 789 -18.37 -38.22 -6.18
CA VAL A 789 -17.21 -37.91 -7.04
C VAL A 789 -17.63 -37.20 -8.33
N SER A 790 -18.72 -37.65 -8.96
CA SER A 790 -19.27 -37.03 -10.17
C SER A 790 -19.77 -35.62 -9.89
N ASP A 791 -20.54 -35.43 -8.82
CA ASP A 791 -21.14 -34.14 -8.49
C ASP A 791 -20.09 -33.11 -8.03
N HIS A 792 -19.09 -33.49 -7.23
CA HIS A 792 -17.96 -32.60 -6.93
C HIS A 792 -17.17 -32.22 -8.20
N SER A 793 -16.99 -33.14 -9.14
CA SER A 793 -16.34 -32.83 -10.42
C SER A 793 -17.14 -31.80 -11.22
N LYS A 794 -18.48 -31.90 -11.19
CA LYS A 794 -19.36 -30.93 -11.84
C LYS A 794 -19.32 -29.57 -11.15
N ALA A 795 -19.35 -29.54 -9.81
CA ALA A 795 -19.24 -28.31 -9.03
C ALA A 795 -17.95 -27.55 -9.35
N MET A 796 -16.81 -28.26 -9.43
CA MET A 796 -15.52 -27.67 -9.81
C MET A 796 -15.52 -27.07 -11.21
N VAL A 797 -16.14 -27.73 -12.20
CA VAL A 797 -16.28 -27.20 -13.56
C VAL A 797 -17.11 -25.91 -13.59
N LEU A 798 -18.06 -25.77 -12.66
CA LEU A 798 -18.93 -24.59 -12.53
C LEU A 798 -18.34 -23.47 -11.67
N GLY A 799 -17.07 -23.58 -11.24
CA GLY A 799 -16.38 -22.53 -10.50
C GLY A 799 -16.33 -22.72 -8.99
N HIS A 800 -16.66 -23.90 -8.45
CA HIS A 800 -16.40 -24.22 -7.04
C HIS A 800 -14.89 -24.10 -6.74
N PRO A 801 -14.46 -23.54 -5.59
CA PRO A 801 -13.05 -23.40 -5.24
C PRO A 801 -12.26 -24.71 -5.43
N ARG A 802 -11.16 -24.63 -6.19
CA ARG A 802 -10.44 -25.82 -6.65
C ARG A 802 -9.86 -26.66 -5.51
N GLY A 803 -9.29 -26.03 -4.48
CA GLY A 803 -8.73 -26.72 -3.31
C GLY A 803 -9.78 -27.56 -2.58
N ASP A 804 -10.88 -26.91 -2.19
CA ASP A 804 -12.01 -27.55 -1.48
C ASP A 804 -12.69 -28.65 -2.34
N GLY A 805 -12.93 -28.36 -3.63
CA GLY A 805 -13.50 -29.35 -4.55
C GLY A 805 -12.62 -30.59 -4.73
N LEU A 806 -11.29 -30.42 -4.80
CA LEU A 806 -10.34 -31.54 -4.84
C LEU A 806 -10.35 -32.32 -3.52
N TYR A 807 -10.39 -31.63 -2.38
CA TYR A 807 -10.40 -32.24 -1.05
C TYR A 807 -11.61 -33.17 -0.87
N TRP A 808 -12.83 -32.66 -1.06
CA TRP A 808 -14.05 -33.47 -0.88
C TRP A 808 -14.18 -34.60 -1.92
N ARG A 809 -13.76 -34.35 -3.17
CA ARG A 809 -13.73 -35.41 -4.18
C ARG A 809 -12.72 -36.50 -3.81
N ALA A 810 -11.55 -36.15 -3.29
CA ALA A 810 -10.54 -37.11 -2.86
C ALA A 810 -11.04 -37.98 -1.70
N ILE A 811 -11.78 -37.41 -0.74
CA ILE A 811 -12.44 -38.18 0.33
C ILE A 811 -13.43 -39.19 -0.27
N ALA A 812 -14.31 -38.74 -1.16
CA ALA A 812 -15.27 -39.62 -1.82
C ALA A 812 -14.57 -40.73 -2.63
N ARG A 813 -13.45 -40.42 -3.30
CA ARG A 813 -12.63 -41.42 -4.01
C ARG A 813 -12.01 -42.45 -3.08
N TYR A 814 -11.50 -42.02 -1.93
CA TYR A 814 -10.94 -42.94 -0.93
C TYR A 814 -11.98 -43.98 -0.49
N TYR A 815 -13.19 -43.52 -0.15
CA TYR A 815 -14.29 -44.43 0.24
C TYR A 815 -14.87 -45.24 -0.92
N ALA A 816 -14.76 -44.75 -2.16
CA ALA A 816 -15.03 -45.53 -3.37
C ALA A 816 -13.93 -46.59 -3.69
N GLY A 817 -12.88 -46.70 -2.87
CA GLY A 817 -11.78 -47.66 -3.05
C GLY A 817 -10.67 -47.18 -4.00
N GLN A 818 -10.72 -45.94 -4.46
CA GLN A 818 -9.75 -45.34 -5.39
C GLN A 818 -8.58 -44.68 -4.64
N VAL A 819 -7.92 -45.43 -3.76
CA VAL A 819 -6.97 -44.89 -2.75
C VAL A 819 -5.78 -44.13 -3.37
N ALA A 820 -5.14 -44.68 -4.42
CA ALA A 820 -4.02 -44.01 -5.08
C ALA A 820 -4.42 -42.71 -5.78
N GLN A 821 -5.62 -42.66 -6.35
CA GLN A 821 -6.16 -41.45 -6.97
C GLN A 821 -6.52 -40.40 -5.91
N ALA A 822 -7.07 -40.83 -4.77
CA ALA A 822 -7.33 -39.96 -3.63
C ALA A 822 -6.03 -39.33 -3.11
N ALA A 823 -4.96 -40.11 -2.92
CA ALA A 823 -3.65 -39.59 -2.49
C ALA A 823 -3.10 -38.53 -3.44
N SER A 824 -3.19 -38.77 -4.75
CA SER A 824 -2.78 -37.78 -5.76
C SER A 824 -3.64 -36.51 -5.72
N GLU A 825 -4.94 -36.63 -5.45
CA GLU A 825 -5.83 -35.45 -5.39
C GLU A 825 -5.68 -34.68 -4.08
N PHE A 826 -5.40 -35.32 -2.95
CA PHE A 826 -5.07 -34.60 -1.72
C PHE A 826 -3.78 -33.80 -1.85
N LYS A 827 -2.76 -34.33 -2.54
CA LYS A 827 -1.58 -33.54 -2.91
C LYS A 827 -1.97 -32.27 -3.69
N GLN A 828 -2.80 -32.43 -4.73
CA GLN A 828 -3.26 -31.29 -5.52
C GLN A 828 -4.14 -30.32 -4.69
N ALA A 829 -4.91 -30.84 -3.73
CA ALA A 829 -5.69 -30.02 -2.81
C ALA A 829 -4.77 -29.20 -1.88
N VAL A 830 -3.68 -29.79 -1.37
CA VAL A 830 -2.66 -29.07 -0.58
C VAL A 830 -1.99 -27.97 -1.40
N GLU A 831 -1.66 -28.25 -2.66
CA GLU A 831 -1.05 -27.27 -3.59
C GLU A 831 -2.03 -26.16 -3.99
N ALA A 832 -3.31 -26.49 -4.16
CA ALA A 832 -4.37 -25.55 -4.56
C ALA A 832 -5.02 -24.82 -3.38
N SER A 833 -4.80 -25.28 -2.14
CA SER A 833 -5.38 -24.67 -0.95
C SER A 833 -4.67 -23.36 -0.63
N THR A 834 -5.48 -22.38 -0.27
CA THR A 834 -5.05 -21.03 0.12
C THR A 834 -5.43 -20.71 1.57
N ASP A 835 -6.19 -21.60 2.23
CA ASP A 835 -6.43 -21.60 3.68
C ASP A 835 -5.46 -22.55 4.38
N GLU A 836 -4.88 -22.12 5.49
CA GLU A 836 -3.89 -22.91 6.21
C GLU A 836 -4.52 -24.07 6.99
N SER A 837 -5.77 -23.93 7.42
CA SER A 837 -6.49 -24.99 8.15
C SER A 837 -6.92 -26.11 7.22
N GLU A 838 -7.57 -25.80 6.10
CA GLU A 838 -7.90 -26.73 5.01
C GLU A 838 -6.65 -27.43 4.49
N ARG A 839 -5.54 -26.69 4.30
CA ARG A 839 -4.26 -27.27 3.92
C ARG A 839 -3.79 -28.29 4.95
N ALA A 840 -3.90 -28.00 6.25
CA ALA A 840 -3.52 -28.93 7.31
C ALA A 840 -4.38 -30.21 7.31
N TYR A 841 -5.70 -30.10 7.13
CA TYR A 841 -6.58 -31.27 6.98
C TYR A 841 -6.27 -32.06 5.70
N ALA A 842 -6.03 -31.38 4.58
CA ALA A 842 -5.62 -32.04 3.33
C ALA A 842 -4.26 -32.74 3.48
N GLN A 843 -3.33 -32.20 4.28
CA GLN A 843 -2.06 -32.85 4.61
C GLN A 843 -2.25 -34.13 5.44
N LEU A 844 -3.18 -34.15 6.41
CA LEU A 844 -3.54 -35.36 7.15
C LEU A 844 -4.03 -36.46 6.22
N TRP A 845 -5.00 -36.12 5.37
CA TRP A 845 -5.57 -37.05 4.40
C TRP A 845 -4.56 -37.47 3.32
N TRP A 846 -3.68 -36.56 2.89
CA TRP A 846 -2.59 -36.89 1.96
C TRP A 846 -1.62 -37.89 2.57
N PHE A 847 -1.17 -37.65 3.82
CA PHE A 847 -0.30 -38.57 4.55
C PHE A 847 -0.96 -39.95 4.65
N TRP A 848 -2.19 -39.98 5.15
CA TRP A 848 -2.97 -41.19 5.37
C TRP A 848 -3.17 -42.02 4.10
N THR A 849 -3.69 -41.40 3.04
CA THR A 849 -3.98 -42.11 1.80
C THR A 849 -2.73 -42.55 1.06
N THR A 850 -1.63 -41.81 1.17
CA THR A 850 -0.31 -42.22 0.65
C THR A 850 0.18 -43.48 1.37
N GLN A 851 0.05 -43.51 2.70
CA GLN A 851 0.39 -44.69 3.51
C GLN A 851 -0.45 -45.91 3.10
N GLN A 852 -1.77 -45.75 2.99
CA GLN A 852 -2.69 -46.84 2.60
C GLN A 852 -2.48 -47.32 1.16
N ALA A 853 -2.03 -46.45 0.26
CA ALA A 853 -1.68 -46.81 -1.11
C ALA A 853 -0.34 -47.58 -1.21
N GLY A 854 0.40 -47.75 -0.10
CA GLY A 854 1.74 -48.35 -0.10
C GLY A 854 2.78 -47.47 -0.78
N LEU A 855 2.53 -46.16 -0.87
CA LEU A 855 3.43 -45.19 -1.48
C LEU A 855 4.37 -44.58 -0.42
N PRO A 856 5.59 -44.17 -0.81
CA PRO A 856 6.49 -43.50 0.11
C PRO A 856 5.90 -42.16 0.57
N ILE A 857 5.91 -41.93 1.89
CA ILE A 857 5.48 -40.66 2.48
C ILE A 857 6.45 -39.55 2.05
N PRO A 858 5.97 -38.42 1.49
CA PRO A 858 6.81 -37.29 1.12
C PRO A 858 7.56 -36.67 2.32
N ASP A 859 8.85 -36.37 2.14
CA ASP A 859 9.69 -35.72 3.15
C ASP A 859 9.12 -34.39 3.65
N VAL A 860 8.42 -33.66 2.79
CA VAL A 860 7.77 -32.39 3.16
C VAL A 860 6.72 -32.58 4.26
N LEU A 861 5.95 -33.68 4.25
CA LEU A 861 4.97 -33.96 5.29
C LEU A 861 5.63 -34.36 6.61
N GLN A 862 6.74 -35.10 6.55
CA GLN A 862 7.54 -35.43 7.74
C GLN A 862 8.10 -34.17 8.40
N LYS A 863 8.63 -33.25 7.59
CA LYS A 863 9.15 -31.97 8.08
C LYS A 863 8.06 -31.10 8.71
N ILE A 864 6.91 -30.97 8.05
CA ILE A 864 5.76 -30.22 8.57
C ILE A 864 5.29 -30.81 9.91
N ALA A 865 5.18 -32.15 10.00
CA ALA A 865 4.81 -32.84 11.23
C ALA A 865 5.76 -32.53 12.40
N ALA A 866 7.07 -32.45 12.14
CA ALA A 866 8.07 -32.12 13.15
C ALA A 866 8.01 -30.65 13.59
N GLU A 867 7.91 -29.73 12.63
CA GLU A 867 7.95 -28.28 12.90
C GLU A 867 6.68 -27.76 13.58
N ARG A 868 5.53 -28.40 13.32
CA ARG A 868 4.20 -27.91 13.72
C ARG A 868 3.50 -28.79 14.74
N ARG A 869 4.24 -29.69 15.41
CA ARG A 869 3.68 -30.62 16.40
C ARG A 869 2.97 -29.91 17.58
N ASP A 870 3.41 -28.70 17.91
CA ASP A 870 2.92 -27.89 19.04
C ASP A 870 2.04 -26.70 18.55
N ASP A 871 1.71 -26.67 17.25
CA ASP A 871 0.82 -25.67 16.65
C ASP A 871 -0.66 -25.92 16.99
N LEU A 872 -1.52 -25.00 16.57
CA LEU A 872 -2.97 -25.15 16.65
C LEU A 872 -3.46 -26.39 15.88
N TRP A 873 -4.59 -26.93 16.35
CA TRP A 873 -5.31 -28.03 15.69
C TRP A 873 -5.57 -27.74 14.20
N PRO A 874 -5.40 -28.71 13.27
CA PRO A 874 -5.19 -30.14 13.50
C PRO A 874 -3.73 -30.62 13.34
N ALA A 875 -2.74 -29.72 13.33
CA ALA A 875 -1.33 -30.09 13.12
C ALA A 875 -0.78 -31.18 14.08
N PRO A 876 -1.16 -31.22 15.37
CA PRO A 876 -0.81 -32.32 16.28
C PRO A 876 -1.21 -33.71 15.78
N ALA A 877 -2.34 -33.84 15.09
CA ALA A 877 -2.78 -35.12 14.52
C ALA A 877 -1.83 -35.60 13.40
N LEU A 878 -1.17 -34.69 12.69
CA LEU A 878 -0.20 -35.06 11.64
C LEU A 878 1.09 -35.57 12.28
N ALA A 879 1.51 -34.99 13.40
CA ALA A 879 2.61 -35.47 14.21
C ALA A 879 2.34 -36.90 14.75
N LEU A 880 1.11 -37.20 15.16
CA LEU A 880 0.72 -38.58 15.52
C LEU A 880 0.87 -39.52 14.31
N LEU A 881 0.31 -39.17 13.15
CA LEU A 881 0.40 -39.99 11.94
C LEU A 881 1.86 -40.25 11.52
N ALA A 882 2.73 -39.25 11.69
CA ALA A 882 4.17 -39.34 11.43
C ALA A 882 4.96 -40.12 12.50
N GLY A 883 4.34 -40.49 13.63
CA GLY A 883 5.00 -41.17 14.74
C GLY A 883 5.88 -40.27 15.62
N MET A 884 5.66 -38.95 15.55
CA MET A 884 6.40 -37.93 16.30
C MET A 884 5.67 -37.46 17.56
N MET A 885 4.45 -37.96 17.78
CA MET A 885 3.59 -37.67 18.94
C MET A 885 2.90 -38.95 19.40
N SER A 886 2.73 -39.11 20.71
CA SER A 886 1.96 -40.20 21.31
C SER A 886 0.45 -39.91 21.33
N GLN A 887 -0.35 -40.95 21.56
CA GLN A 887 -1.80 -40.79 21.66
C GLN A 887 -2.21 -39.96 22.87
N ASP A 888 -1.51 -40.13 23.99
CA ASP A 888 -1.83 -39.41 25.22
C ASP A 888 -1.56 -37.91 25.07
N GLU A 889 -0.45 -37.54 24.42
CA GLU A 889 -0.12 -36.15 24.07
C GLU A 889 -1.19 -35.53 23.15
N LEU A 890 -1.63 -36.25 22.11
CA LEU A 890 -2.69 -35.75 21.21
C LEU A 890 -4.01 -35.53 21.96
N LEU A 891 -4.40 -36.48 22.81
CA LEU A 891 -5.63 -36.38 23.62
C LEU A 891 -5.54 -35.25 24.65
N GLU A 892 -4.36 -35.01 25.23
CA GLU A 892 -4.13 -33.89 26.15
C GLU A 892 -4.28 -32.54 25.43
N GLN A 893 -3.67 -32.40 24.25
CA GLN A 893 -3.82 -31.19 23.44
C GLN A 893 -5.27 -30.96 22.99
N ALA A 894 -6.00 -32.02 22.64
CA ALA A 894 -7.42 -31.92 22.34
C ALA A 894 -8.21 -31.40 23.56
N ARG A 895 -7.97 -31.94 24.76
CA ARG A 895 -8.64 -31.50 26.01
C ARG A 895 -8.28 -30.08 26.40
N ALA A 896 -7.04 -29.64 26.15
CA ALA A 896 -6.57 -28.31 26.50
C ALA A 896 -7.34 -27.18 25.79
N ARG A 897 -8.04 -27.47 24.69
CA ARG A 897 -8.95 -26.54 24.00
C ARG A 897 -10.14 -26.13 24.88
N GLY A 898 -10.53 -26.96 25.85
CA GLY A 898 -11.57 -26.67 26.83
C GLY A 898 -12.99 -26.59 26.25
N GLY A 899 -13.99 -26.74 27.11
CA GLY A 899 -15.41 -26.67 26.73
C GLY A 899 -15.77 -27.56 25.54
N ASP A 900 -16.70 -27.08 24.72
CA ASP A 900 -17.23 -27.80 23.56
C ASP A 900 -16.15 -28.04 22.48
N ALA A 901 -15.17 -27.13 22.34
CA ALA A 901 -14.05 -27.28 21.41
C ALA A 901 -13.11 -28.43 21.79
N GLY A 902 -12.96 -28.70 23.10
CA GLY A 902 -12.21 -29.85 23.60
C GLY A 902 -12.91 -31.18 23.33
N GLU A 903 -14.23 -31.24 23.52
CA GLU A 903 -15.03 -32.44 23.23
C GLU A 903 -15.03 -32.78 21.73
N LEU A 904 -15.17 -31.77 20.88
CA LEU A 904 -15.08 -31.91 19.43
C LEU A 904 -13.67 -32.31 18.97
N GLY A 905 -12.63 -31.68 19.53
CA GLY A 905 -11.24 -32.07 19.27
C GLY A 905 -10.93 -33.51 19.68
N LEU A 906 -11.59 -34.04 20.72
CA LEU A 906 -11.47 -35.44 21.10
C LEU A 906 -12.07 -36.37 20.04
N ALA A 907 -13.15 -35.99 19.36
CA ALA A 907 -13.76 -36.82 18.32
C ALA A 907 -12.81 -37.00 17.13
N GLU A 908 -12.20 -35.89 16.70
CA GLU A 908 -11.17 -35.89 15.66
C GLU A 908 -9.91 -36.66 16.13
N ALA A 909 -9.43 -36.43 17.35
CA ALA A 909 -8.27 -37.14 17.91
C ALA A 909 -8.46 -38.66 17.89
N TRP A 910 -9.60 -39.16 18.38
CA TRP A 910 -9.91 -40.59 18.36
C TRP A 910 -9.99 -41.15 16.95
N PHE A 911 -10.43 -40.36 15.98
CA PHE A 911 -10.49 -40.82 14.59
C PHE A 911 -9.08 -41.02 14.02
N TYR A 912 -8.21 -40.02 14.16
CA TYR A 912 -6.82 -40.12 13.68
C TYR A 912 -6.01 -41.16 14.47
N ILE A 913 -6.30 -41.39 15.74
CA ILE A 913 -5.76 -42.53 16.52
C ILE A 913 -6.19 -43.87 15.92
N GLY A 914 -7.47 -44.01 15.54
CA GLY A 914 -7.97 -45.21 14.88
C GLY A 914 -7.28 -45.47 13.55
N GLN A 915 -7.11 -44.42 12.74
CA GLN A 915 -6.36 -44.50 11.50
C GLN A 915 -4.90 -44.92 11.76
N TRP A 916 -4.20 -44.28 12.69
CA TRP A 916 -2.84 -44.63 13.06
C TRP A 916 -2.67 -46.10 13.49
N HIS A 917 -3.58 -46.63 14.32
CA HIS A 917 -3.58 -48.05 14.70
C HIS A 917 -3.77 -48.99 13.51
N LYS A 918 -4.70 -48.65 12.62
CA LYS A 918 -4.98 -49.42 11.40
C LYS A 918 -3.73 -49.47 10.51
N ALA A 919 -3.02 -48.36 10.35
CA ALA A 919 -1.75 -48.30 9.62
C ALA A 919 -0.63 -49.15 10.25
N GLN A 920 -0.66 -49.39 11.57
CA GLN A 920 0.30 -50.25 12.26
C GLN A 920 -0.10 -51.72 12.32
N GLY A 921 -1.17 -52.12 11.62
CA GLY A 921 -1.65 -53.50 11.65
C GLY A 921 -2.28 -53.89 12.99
N ARG A 922 -2.87 -52.94 13.72
CA ARG A 922 -3.56 -53.16 15.00
C ARG A 922 -5.07 -52.91 14.88
N PRO A 923 -5.83 -53.85 14.28
CA PRO A 923 -7.23 -53.63 13.94
C PRO A 923 -8.15 -53.49 15.16
N ASP A 924 -7.89 -54.22 16.25
CA ASP A 924 -8.74 -54.14 17.46
C ASP A 924 -8.64 -52.77 18.15
N ASP A 925 -7.42 -52.24 18.25
CA ASP A 925 -7.18 -50.90 18.76
C ASP A 925 -7.84 -49.83 17.86
N ALA A 926 -7.76 -50.00 16.55
CA ALA A 926 -8.38 -49.11 15.57
C ALA A 926 -9.92 -49.09 15.72
N LEU A 927 -10.54 -50.27 15.82
CA LEU A 927 -11.99 -50.40 16.05
C LEU A 927 -12.42 -49.75 17.37
N MET A 928 -11.63 -49.91 18.44
CA MET A 928 -11.90 -49.25 19.72
C MET A 928 -11.85 -47.73 19.60
N ALA A 929 -10.86 -47.19 18.89
CA ALA A 929 -10.74 -45.76 18.66
C ALA A 929 -11.89 -45.20 17.81
N PHE A 930 -12.28 -45.86 16.72
CA PHE A 930 -13.45 -45.44 15.93
C PHE A 930 -14.75 -45.49 16.72
N ARG A 931 -14.95 -46.50 17.58
CA ARG A 931 -16.10 -46.54 18.49
C ARG A 931 -16.11 -45.35 19.46
N LYS A 932 -14.94 -44.92 19.94
CA LYS A 932 -14.82 -43.71 20.78
C LYS A 932 -15.15 -42.44 20.01
N THR A 933 -14.72 -42.32 18.75
CA THR A 933 -15.13 -41.21 17.85
C THR A 933 -16.65 -41.17 17.68
N VAL A 934 -17.27 -42.30 17.36
CA VAL A 934 -18.73 -42.38 17.17
C VAL A 934 -19.48 -42.11 18.48
N ALA A 935 -18.95 -42.58 19.62
CA ALA A 935 -19.55 -42.37 20.94
C ALA A 935 -19.59 -40.89 21.36
N LEU A 936 -18.66 -40.07 20.88
CA LEU A 936 -18.67 -38.61 21.08
C LEU A 936 -19.77 -37.90 20.27
N ASN A 937 -20.37 -38.59 19.30
CA ASN A 937 -21.57 -38.16 18.58
C ASN A 937 -21.49 -36.75 17.96
N ALA A 938 -20.29 -36.35 17.51
CA ALA A 938 -20.03 -35.11 16.78
C ALA A 938 -20.52 -35.20 15.32
N THR A 939 -21.83 -35.28 15.11
CA THR A 939 -22.45 -35.59 13.80
C THR A 939 -22.14 -34.54 12.71
N MET A 940 -21.73 -33.33 13.09
CA MET A 940 -21.25 -32.29 12.18
C MET A 940 -19.92 -32.62 11.50
N TYR A 941 -19.08 -33.48 12.09
CA TYR A 941 -17.71 -33.71 11.64
C TYR A 941 -17.60 -34.86 10.64
N LEU A 942 -16.71 -34.67 9.67
CA LEU A 942 -16.34 -35.73 8.73
C LEU A 942 -15.85 -36.96 9.48
N GLU A 943 -15.03 -36.78 10.51
CA GLU A 943 -14.42 -37.83 11.32
C GLU A 943 -15.47 -38.74 11.97
N HIS A 944 -16.62 -38.18 12.38
CA HIS A 944 -17.72 -38.98 12.91
C HIS A 944 -18.32 -39.91 11.84
N MET A 945 -18.65 -39.36 10.66
CA MET A 945 -19.19 -40.13 9.54
C MET A 945 -18.17 -41.13 8.99
N ALA A 946 -16.92 -40.69 8.86
CA ALA A 946 -15.79 -41.48 8.44
C ALA A 946 -15.55 -42.66 9.38
N ALA A 947 -15.65 -42.48 10.70
CA ALA A 947 -15.57 -43.56 11.68
C ALA A 947 -16.71 -44.58 11.52
N GLN A 948 -17.94 -44.15 11.20
CA GLN A 948 -19.05 -45.06 10.90
C GLN A 948 -18.77 -45.89 9.64
N PHE A 949 -18.22 -45.27 8.59
CA PHE A 949 -17.79 -45.99 7.39
C PHE A 949 -16.63 -46.95 7.68
N GLU A 950 -15.65 -46.57 8.49
CA GLU A 950 -14.53 -47.46 8.87
C GLU A 950 -14.99 -48.61 9.79
N LEU A 951 -16.04 -48.43 10.60
CA LEU A 951 -16.63 -49.51 11.41
C LEU A 951 -17.48 -50.50 10.60
N SER A 952 -17.96 -50.10 9.41
CA SER A 952 -18.79 -50.94 8.54
C SER A 952 -17.99 -51.69 7.47
N ARG A 953 -16.73 -51.32 7.26
CA ARG A 953 -15.77 -51.99 6.37
C ARG A 953 -14.94 -52.99 7.14
#